data_AF-A0A8H7WR95-F1
#
_entry.id   AF-A0A8H7WR95-F1
#
_cell.length_a   1.000
_cell.length_b   1.000
_cell.length_c   1.000
_cell.angle_alpha   90.00
_cell.angle_beta   90.00
_cell.angle_gamma   90.00
#
_symmetry.space_group_name_H-M   'P 1'
#
loop_
_entity.id
_entity.type
_entity.pdbx_description
1 polymer ?
#
loop_
_entity_poly.entity_id
_entity_poly.type
_entity_poly.pdbx_seq_one_letter_code
_entity_poly.pdbx_strand_id
1 'polypeptide(L)'
;MFLSSWLLKALGLTKAVNSACTSNLLVDNFANYKNNLNSLSQWTSDDGTTTNIKVDVAGKTISFTSKADSYFYTTFACEQATTDQYTAITFPIKGPAGANFQLELQTSTTCSATTYKSYYKSLTGVTGAVQTYTVPLSSFTGANLNAIKSVLFESFSVNGAWQIGAIQLVCVNAPSTSVPPSTSKPSTSSIRTSSTVQPVTTSKPPSSTAKPSSSTLKTSTTSKPVTTTSAAPPGTCTNLLVDDFASQSRLTFLFYNAMLLPSSDDGSMAPVSGRADTGTSVIVANNHLTLTPASGGNSYWYTMLGCSKTTGIYGGIGMTIKAPQGFKMGIELQTAKDCSSNNPVLNDLLSTDLGWAFDGTEKYYTIPFSKFPGLDADHLVSLLFSGLSSAVTVGPIAFYCGSTGSAYPIPSTAAVVVPTSTIPATTGPSAYVIDTFTSTDSNNLGFYHGGDDPALFKQTAGKLTINTKGNADLSYYTQISSGCSDIRSYDNSYVHISYTGSPAFTIALQQHNPTCNPDINPYPYTWDSVEAARYSNTGKTDIYIPISHFSINRAVVIGFSLKGFYTSTTTTITKIEIVKSVPAGFLVPSKLPTVPLVFACTRPNSFAFAIDDGSPEYAQRVVSSIAAAGIKVTFFTVGAPLLDASTNLTNVYKNMLKAGHQVAYHSYTHPPLEGLPSLAAIDWEINQDIAAVSKTLGITSKYFRPPFGTEGARIRQRLAATIPGSKFIAWSVDVQDWLWAATNTPEKQLTNFQADVDKGGNLVVMHYLFESTVSYLPQFIEIARKTGKQMMRVDQCLEDPDAPPL
;
A
#
# COMPACT_ATOMS: atom_id res chain seq x y z
N MET A 1 -53.09 -10.61 -32.59
CA MET A 1 -51.67 -10.49 -32.96
C MET A 1 -50.87 -10.91 -31.72
N PHE A 2 -50.29 -12.11 -31.60
CA PHE A 2 -49.63 -12.98 -32.61
C PHE A 2 -48.52 -12.24 -33.39
N LEU A 3 -47.28 -12.75 -33.52
CA LEU A 3 -46.62 -13.86 -32.81
C LEU A 3 -45.10 -13.85 -33.14
N SER A 4 -44.23 -14.30 -32.22
CA SER A 4 -42.85 -14.80 -32.52
C SER A 4 -41.87 -13.76 -33.15
N SER A 5 -40.57 -14.01 -33.37
CA SER A 5 -39.84 -15.28 -33.44
C SER A 5 -38.37 -15.22 -33.01
N TRP A 6 -37.90 -16.34 -32.46
CA TRP A 6 -36.47 -16.73 -32.43
C TRP A 6 -36.02 -17.27 -33.80
N LEU A 7 -34.71 -17.55 -33.94
CA LEU A 7 -34.02 -18.10 -35.13
C LEU A 7 -33.94 -17.17 -36.36
N LEU A 8 -32.73 -16.67 -36.63
CA LEU A 8 -31.91 -17.30 -37.68
C LEU A 8 -30.41 -17.18 -37.33
N LYS A 9 -29.66 -18.28 -37.47
CA LYS A 9 -28.20 -18.30 -37.43
C LYS A 9 -27.67 -18.50 -38.85
N ALA A 10 -26.44 -18.02 -39.08
CA ALA A 10 -25.59 -18.36 -40.22
C ALA A 10 -26.12 -18.05 -41.64
N LEU A 11 -25.64 -16.93 -42.19
CA LEU A 11 -25.11 -16.88 -43.56
C LEU A 11 -23.90 -15.94 -43.54
N GLY A 12 -22.83 -16.30 -44.25
CA GLY A 12 -21.55 -15.60 -44.16
C GLY A 12 -21.52 -14.33 -45.00
N LEU A 13 -21.39 -13.17 -44.36
CA LEU A 13 -20.88 -11.97 -45.03
C LEU A 13 -19.36 -12.07 -45.11
N THR A 14 -18.83 -12.00 -46.33
CA THR A 14 -17.39 -12.00 -46.58
C THR A 14 -16.72 -10.81 -45.91
N LYS A 15 -15.54 -11.02 -45.30
CA LYS A 15 -14.69 -9.90 -44.87
C LYS A 15 -14.46 -8.96 -46.06
N ALA A 16 -14.58 -7.66 -45.81
CA ALA A 16 -14.01 -6.67 -46.72
C ALA A 16 -12.51 -6.93 -46.88
N VAL A 17 -11.98 -6.74 -48.09
CA VAL A 17 -10.54 -6.76 -48.32
C VAL A 17 -9.95 -5.52 -47.64
N ASN A 18 -9.10 -5.70 -46.62
CA ASN A 18 -8.41 -4.57 -46.00
C ASN A 18 -7.66 -3.78 -47.08
N SER A 19 -7.89 -2.47 -47.13
CA SER A 19 -7.06 -1.58 -47.93
C SER A 19 -5.67 -1.52 -47.31
N ALA A 20 -4.63 -1.76 -48.12
CA ALA A 20 -3.26 -1.49 -47.72
C ALA A 20 -3.09 -0.03 -47.27
N CYS A 21 -2.10 0.21 -46.40
CA CYS A 21 -1.72 1.56 -46.00
C CYS A 21 -1.43 2.46 -47.21
N THR A 22 -1.68 3.76 -47.05
CA THR A 22 -1.44 4.81 -48.06
C THR A 22 -0.47 5.89 -47.58
N SER A 23 -0.12 5.88 -46.30
CA SER A 23 0.87 6.76 -45.66
C SER A 23 1.49 6.04 -44.46
N ASN A 24 2.64 6.52 -43.98
CA ASN A 24 3.20 6.05 -42.72
C ASN A 24 2.21 6.23 -41.56
N LEU A 25 2.16 5.27 -40.64
CA LEU A 25 1.42 5.42 -39.39
C LEU A 25 2.24 6.29 -38.44
N LEU A 26 1.67 7.38 -37.94
CA LEU A 26 2.30 8.17 -36.88
C LEU A 26 1.97 7.53 -35.53
N VAL A 27 2.94 6.79 -34.97
CA VAL A 27 2.80 6.14 -33.66
C VAL A 27 2.92 7.18 -32.56
N ASP A 28 3.98 7.99 -32.61
CA ASP A 28 4.23 9.03 -31.63
C ASP A 28 4.83 10.31 -32.24
N ASN A 29 4.52 11.43 -31.62
CA ASN A 29 5.09 12.76 -31.87
C ASN A 29 5.29 13.55 -30.56
N PHE A 30 5.01 12.93 -29.42
CA PHE A 30 5.09 13.45 -28.06
C PHE A 30 4.19 14.67 -27.75
N ALA A 31 3.36 15.13 -28.68
CA ALA A 31 2.45 16.27 -28.46
C ALA A 31 1.43 16.02 -27.34
N ASN A 32 1.05 14.76 -27.13
CA ASN A 32 0.12 14.31 -26.08
C ASN A 32 0.83 13.76 -24.83
N TYR A 33 2.17 13.74 -24.79
CA TYR A 33 2.97 13.10 -23.73
C TYR A 33 2.72 13.67 -22.33
N LYS A 34 2.24 14.92 -22.21
CA LYS A 34 1.78 15.47 -20.92
C LYS A 34 0.68 14.64 -20.24
N ASN A 35 -0.07 13.88 -21.02
CA ASN A 35 -1.10 12.94 -20.54
C ASN A 35 -0.64 11.47 -20.66
N ASN A 36 0.66 11.24 -20.90
CA ASN A 36 1.29 9.95 -21.20
C ASN A 36 0.66 9.21 -22.40
N LEU A 37 0.12 9.96 -23.37
CA LEU A 37 -0.49 9.41 -24.58
C LEU A 37 0.32 9.76 -25.84
N ASN A 38 0.33 8.84 -26.80
CA ASN A 38 0.99 8.96 -28.10
C ASN A 38 0.04 9.54 -29.17
N SER A 39 0.39 9.41 -30.45
CA SER A 39 -0.46 9.89 -31.56
C SER A 39 -1.65 8.97 -31.86
N LEU A 40 -1.63 7.72 -31.38
CA LEU A 40 -2.70 6.73 -31.49
C LEU A 40 -3.61 6.67 -30.25
N SER A 41 -3.47 7.64 -29.34
CA SER A 41 -4.12 7.67 -28.02
C SER A 41 -3.86 6.42 -27.16
N GLN A 42 -2.70 5.78 -27.36
CA GLN A 42 -2.16 4.70 -26.54
C GLN A 42 -1.04 5.23 -25.64
N TRP A 43 -0.58 4.44 -24.67
CA TRP A 43 0.42 4.86 -23.69
C TRP A 43 1.81 5.09 -24.29
N THR A 44 2.49 6.13 -23.80
CA THR A 44 3.90 6.44 -24.03
C THR A 44 4.48 7.05 -22.75
N SER A 45 5.62 6.55 -22.31
CA SER A 45 6.25 6.89 -21.03
C SER A 45 7.68 6.31 -20.99
N ASP A 46 8.42 6.62 -19.94
CA ASP A 46 9.43 5.71 -19.40
C ASP A 46 8.87 4.89 -18.22
N ASP A 47 9.72 4.04 -17.65
CA ASP A 47 9.49 3.25 -16.43
C ASP A 47 9.91 3.98 -15.14
N GLY A 48 10.32 5.26 -15.23
CA GLY A 48 10.85 6.05 -14.13
C GLY A 48 12.38 5.95 -13.96
N THR A 49 13.07 5.13 -14.75
CA THR A 49 14.54 5.08 -14.76
C THR A 49 15.17 6.25 -15.51
N THR A 50 14.44 6.93 -16.40
CA THR A 50 14.97 8.06 -17.15
C THR A 50 14.79 9.35 -16.36
N THR A 51 15.72 10.29 -16.53
CA THR A 51 15.74 11.56 -15.79
C THR A 51 15.77 12.75 -16.74
N ASN A 52 15.50 13.97 -16.23
CA ASN A 52 15.52 15.20 -17.02
C ASN A 52 14.57 15.22 -18.25
N ILE A 53 13.46 14.47 -18.21
CA ILE A 53 12.51 14.35 -19.32
C ILE A 53 11.96 15.73 -19.73
N LYS A 54 12.08 16.06 -21.03
CA LYS A 54 11.64 17.31 -21.65
C LYS A 54 11.03 17.04 -23.01
N VAL A 55 9.80 17.50 -23.20
CA VAL A 55 9.06 17.38 -24.46
C VAL A 55 9.13 18.69 -25.23
N ASP A 56 9.58 18.64 -26.48
CA ASP A 56 9.39 19.70 -27.47
C ASP A 56 8.26 19.31 -28.41
N VAL A 57 7.07 19.86 -28.14
CA VAL A 57 5.85 19.65 -28.93
C VAL A 57 5.96 20.26 -30.33
N ALA A 58 6.76 21.32 -30.51
CA ALA A 58 6.94 21.97 -31.81
C ALA A 58 7.94 21.20 -32.68
N GLY A 59 9.07 20.77 -32.10
CA GLY A 59 10.05 19.90 -32.75
C GLY A 59 9.60 18.44 -32.90
N LYS A 60 8.53 18.02 -32.20
CA LYS A 60 8.03 16.63 -32.10
C LYS A 60 9.10 15.67 -31.59
N THR A 61 9.77 16.07 -30.49
CA THR A 61 10.81 15.26 -29.84
C THR A 61 10.60 15.20 -28.34
N ILE A 62 11.14 14.13 -27.74
CA ILE A 62 11.34 14.00 -26.30
C ILE A 62 12.83 13.84 -26.03
N SER A 63 13.34 14.54 -25.02
CA SER A 63 14.73 14.44 -24.55
C SER A 63 14.77 13.96 -23.11
N PHE A 64 15.70 13.10 -22.76
CA PHE A 64 15.87 12.55 -21.42
C PHE A 64 17.35 12.23 -21.15
N THR A 65 17.67 11.81 -19.93
CA THR A 65 18.97 11.30 -19.51
C THR A 65 18.81 9.86 -19.05
N SER A 66 19.51 8.94 -19.70
CA SER A 66 19.43 7.50 -19.43
C SER A 66 20.64 6.96 -18.69
N LYS A 67 20.47 5.77 -18.14
CA LYS A 67 21.49 4.83 -17.69
C LYS A 67 21.44 3.56 -18.57
N ALA A 68 22.35 2.62 -18.34
CA ALA A 68 22.42 1.36 -19.09
C ALA A 68 21.16 0.48 -18.98
N ASP A 69 20.53 0.51 -17.82
CA ASP A 69 19.26 -0.16 -17.47
C ASP A 69 18.02 0.62 -17.89
N SER A 70 18.15 1.88 -18.34
CA SER A 70 16.99 2.73 -18.59
C SER A 70 16.19 2.36 -19.83
N TYR A 71 14.90 2.69 -19.79
CA TYR A 71 13.90 2.23 -20.74
C TYR A 71 12.83 3.30 -21.06
N PHE A 72 12.49 3.46 -22.34
CA PHE A 72 11.45 4.37 -22.85
C PHE A 72 10.55 3.66 -23.87
N TYR A 73 9.23 3.89 -23.86
CA TYR A 73 8.30 3.09 -24.68
C TYR A 73 7.11 3.86 -25.26
N THR A 74 6.54 3.31 -26.34
CA THR A 74 5.23 3.69 -26.90
C THR A 74 4.45 2.44 -27.30
N THR A 75 3.12 2.45 -27.12
CA THR A 75 2.25 1.26 -27.21
C THR A 75 1.21 1.32 -28.35
N PHE A 76 0.61 0.16 -28.63
CA PHE A 76 -0.45 -0.06 -29.61
C PHE A 76 -1.57 -0.92 -28.97
N ALA A 77 -2.85 -0.62 -29.22
CA ALA A 77 -3.95 -1.48 -28.76
C ALA A 77 -3.82 -2.89 -29.39
N CYS A 78 -3.66 -2.91 -30.70
CA CYS A 78 -2.96 -3.94 -31.45
C CYS A 78 -2.64 -3.37 -32.84
N GLU A 79 -1.44 -3.65 -33.35
CA GLU A 79 -1.02 -3.22 -34.69
C GLU A 79 -0.78 -4.44 -35.59
N GLN A 80 -1.38 -4.43 -36.78
CA GLN A 80 -1.40 -5.55 -37.72
C GLN A 80 -0.50 -5.28 -38.94
N ALA A 81 0.75 -4.88 -38.69
CA ALA A 81 1.67 -4.36 -39.69
C ALA A 81 1.79 -5.20 -40.97
N THR A 82 1.78 -6.53 -40.90
CA THR A 82 1.81 -7.39 -42.11
C THR A 82 0.51 -7.32 -42.92
N THR A 83 -0.65 -7.20 -42.26
CA THR A 83 -1.97 -7.08 -42.92
C THR A 83 -2.14 -5.71 -43.56
N ASP A 84 -1.77 -4.67 -42.82
CA ASP A 84 -1.98 -3.28 -43.23
C ASP A 84 -0.78 -2.72 -44.04
N GLN A 85 0.25 -3.53 -44.27
CA GLN A 85 1.43 -3.32 -45.14
C GLN A 85 2.46 -2.29 -44.66
N TYR A 86 2.68 -2.22 -43.35
CA TYR A 86 3.84 -1.55 -42.76
C TYR A 86 5.07 -2.47 -42.75
N THR A 87 6.25 -1.92 -43.03
CA THR A 87 7.47 -2.69 -43.36
C THR A 87 8.66 -2.43 -42.44
N ALA A 88 8.72 -1.26 -41.81
CA ALA A 88 9.79 -0.84 -40.91
C ALA A 88 9.26 0.10 -39.83
N ILE A 89 9.99 0.23 -38.73
CA ILE A 89 9.83 1.31 -37.75
C ILE A 89 10.85 2.40 -38.12
N THR A 90 10.47 3.67 -38.09
CA THR A 90 11.41 4.78 -38.29
C THR A 90 11.26 5.86 -37.22
N PHE A 91 12.39 6.43 -36.79
CA PHE A 91 12.46 7.49 -35.80
C PHE A 91 13.80 8.25 -35.93
N PRO A 92 13.80 9.59 -35.77
CA PRO A 92 15.01 10.33 -35.44
C PRO A 92 15.48 9.97 -34.02
N ILE A 93 16.80 9.87 -33.82
CA ILE A 93 17.41 9.80 -32.49
C ILE A 93 18.70 10.63 -32.45
N LYS A 94 19.04 11.13 -31.26
CA LYS A 94 20.35 11.69 -30.92
C LYS A 94 20.75 11.14 -29.56
N GLY A 95 22.01 10.76 -29.41
CA GLY A 95 22.60 10.27 -28.17
C GLY A 95 24.13 10.47 -28.20
N PRO A 96 24.88 9.96 -27.22
CA PRO A 96 26.33 10.09 -27.17
C PRO A 96 27.02 9.46 -28.40
N ALA A 97 28.10 10.07 -28.88
CA ALA A 97 28.83 9.56 -30.04
C ALA A 97 29.52 8.22 -29.70
N GLY A 98 29.37 7.22 -30.59
CA GLY A 98 29.83 5.85 -30.38
C GLY A 98 28.90 4.98 -29.52
N ALA A 99 27.78 5.53 -29.01
CA ALA A 99 26.82 4.76 -28.23
C ALA A 99 25.99 3.79 -29.09
N ASN A 100 25.41 2.82 -28.39
CA ASN A 100 24.49 1.81 -28.90
C ASN A 100 23.27 1.76 -27.97
N PHE A 101 22.16 1.20 -28.46
CA PHE A 101 20.95 0.95 -27.68
C PHE A 101 20.23 -0.25 -28.29
N GLN A 102 19.21 -0.80 -27.62
CA GLN A 102 18.32 -1.79 -28.23
C GLN A 102 16.94 -1.19 -28.49
N LEU A 103 16.34 -1.62 -29.59
CA LEU A 103 14.91 -1.45 -29.86
C LEU A 103 14.24 -2.79 -29.56
N GLU A 104 13.32 -2.84 -28.60
CA GLU A 104 12.45 -4.00 -28.37
C GLU A 104 11.12 -3.81 -29.12
N LEU A 105 10.61 -4.90 -29.68
CA LEU A 105 9.28 -5.02 -30.27
C LEU A 105 8.50 -6.11 -29.52
N GLN A 106 7.43 -5.75 -28.82
CA GLN A 106 6.56 -6.72 -28.15
C GLN A 106 5.46 -7.18 -29.11
N THR A 107 5.29 -8.49 -29.25
CA THR A 107 4.23 -9.07 -30.08
C THR A 107 3.49 -10.20 -29.37
N SER A 108 2.17 -10.25 -29.56
CA SER A 108 1.27 -11.26 -28.96
C SER A 108 0.98 -12.40 -29.94
N THR A 109 0.40 -13.51 -29.46
CA THR A 109 -0.06 -14.60 -30.35
C THR A 109 -1.24 -14.19 -31.22
N THR A 110 -2.09 -13.29 -30.72
CA THR A 110 -3.21 -12.65 -31.43
C THR A 110 -3.42 -11.23 -30.88
N CYS A 111 -4.12 -10.35 -31.61
CA CYS A 111 -4.47 -9.02 -31.07
C CYS A 111 -5.27 -9.05 -29.76
N SER A 112 -6.08 -10.10 -29.56
CA SER A 112 -6.89 -10.34 -28.37
C SER A 112 -6.14 -10.99 -27.20
N ALA A 113 -4.89 -11.43 -27.39
CA ALA A 113 -4.11 -12.02 -26.30
C ALA A 113 -3.55 -10.92 -25.37
N THR A 114 -3.58 -11.21 -24.07
CA THR A 114 -3.12 -10.31 -22.99
C THR A 114 -1.63 -10.41 -22.71
N THR A 115 -0.98 -11.51 -23.11
CA THR A 115 0.46 -11.71 -22.99
C THR A 115 1.18 -11.42 -24.31
N TYR A 116 2.45 -11.05 -24.22
CA TYR A 116 3.34 -10.79 -25.35
C TYR A 116 4.65 -11.57 -25.22
N LYS A 117 5.46 -11.55 -26.28
CA LYS A 117 6.87 -11.90 -26.28
C LYS A 117 7.69 -10.75 -26.84
N SER A 118 8.87 -10.57 -26.25
CA SER A 118 9.83 -9.53 -26.56
C SER A 118 10.83 -9.98 -27.63
N TYR A 119 11.11 -9.09 -28.59
CA TYR A 119 12.05 -9.34 -29.69
C TYR A 119 12.96 -8.14 -29.84
N TYR A 120 14.28 -8.36 -29.86
CA TYR A 120 15.28 -7.30 -29.70
C TYR A 120 16.04 -7.02 -30.99
N LYS A 121 16.32 -5.74 -31.23
CA LYS A 121 17.23 -5.29 -32.27
C LYS A 121 18.23 -4.27 -31.73
N SER A 122 19.47 -4.70 -31.53
CA SER A 122 20.57 -3.80 -31.16
C SER A 122 20.89 -2.86 -32.33
N LEU A 123 21.01 -1.57 -32.03
CA LEU A 123 21.28 -0.48 -32.96
C LEU A 123 22.55 0.25 -32.53
N THR A 124 23.48 0.41 -33.46
CA THR A 124 24.84 0.87 -33.21
C THR A 124 25.17 2.11 -34.05
N GLY A 125 26.28 2.77 -33.74
CA GLY A 125 26.80 3.88 -34.56
C GLY A 125 26.03 5.20 -34.37
N VAL A 126 25.62 5.52 -33.14
CA VAL A 126 25.11 6.85 -32.81
C VAL A 126 26.24 7.88 -32.97
N THR A 127 26.01 8.97 -33.70
CA THR A 127 27.07 9.91 -34.14
C THR A 127 27.28 11.13 -33.24
N GLY A 128 26.42 11.36 -32.24
CA GLY A 128 26.35 12.63 -31.50
C GLY A 128 25.44 13.69 -32.15
N ALA A 129 25.11 13.52 -33.43
CA ALA A 129 24.11 14.33 -34.14
C ALA A 129 22.72 13.66 -34.11
N VAL A 130 21.71 14.36 -34.64
CA VAL A 130 20.39 13.75 -34.92
C VAL A 130 20.53 12.90 -36.19
N GLN A 131 20.18 11.62 -36.10
CA GLN A 131 20.17 10.68 -37.22
C GLN A 131 18.86 9.87 -37.20
N THR A 132 18.34 9.51 -38.38
CA THR A 132 17.12 8.69 -38.47
C THR A 132 17.50 7.23 -38.63
N TYR A 133 17.02 6.37 -37.73
CA TYR A 133 17.04 4.93 -37.94
C TYR A 133 15.76 4.50 -38.66
N THR A 134 15.90 3.53 -39.56
CA THR A 134 14.79 2.81 -40.18
C THR A 134 15.06 1.32 -40.02
N VAL A 135 14.28 0.68 -39.15
CA VAL A 135 14.49 -0.70 -38.69
C VAL A 135 13.45 -1.60 -39.36
N PRO A 136 13.82 -2.46 -40.31
CA PRO A 136 12.88 -3.38 -40.95
C PRO A 136 12.20 -4.26 -39.90
N LEU A 137 10.87 -4.36 -39.95
CA LEU A 137 10.10 -5.22 -39.04
C LEU A 137 10.48 -6.70 -39.21
N SER A 138 10.88 -7.09 -40.43
CA SER A 138 11.46 -8.40 -40.74
C SER A 138 12.78 -8.71 -40.03
N SER A 139 13.44 -7.73 -39.39
CA SER A 139 14.65 -7.98 -38.59
C SER A 139 14.37 -8.48 -37.17
N PHE A 140 13.11 -8.49 -36.73
CA PHE A 140 12.64 -9.10 -35.48
C PHE A 140 12.24 -10.57 -35.72
N THR A 141 13.24 -11.43 -35.87
CA THR A 141 13.06 -12.84 -36.24
C THR A 141 12.11 -13.57 -35.29
N GLY A 142 11.01 -14.09 -35.81
CA GLY A 142 10.00 -14.84 -35.04
C GLY A 142 8.94 -14.00 -34.33
N ALA A 143 8.96 -12.67 -34.48
CA ALA A 143 7.93 -11.78 -33.96
C ALA A 143 6.61 -11.90 -34.76
N ASN A 144 5.47 -11.81 -34.07
CA ASN A 144 4.17 -11.76 -34.74
C ASN A 144 3.86 -10.32 -35.18
N LEU A 145 4.32 -9.98 -36.39
CA LEU A 145 4.08 -8.68 -37.02
C LEU A 145 2.59 -8.40 -37.36
N ASN A 146 1.68 -9.32 -37.06
CA ASN A 146 0.23 -9.12 -37.10
C ASN A 146 -0.41 -8.99 -35.70
N ALA A 147 0.39 -8.85 -34.64
CA ALA A 147 -0.10 -8.55 -33.30
C ALA A 147 0.94 -7.77 -32.47
N ILE A 148 1.45 -6.66 -33.02
CA ILE A 148 2.39 -5.77 -32.32
C ILE A 148 1.66 -5.02 -31.19
N LYS A 149 2.31 -4.88 -30.04
CA LYS A 149 1.78 -4.26 -28.82
C LYS A 149 2.54 -3.02 -28.36
N SER A 150 3.84 -2.94 -28.63
CA SER A 150 4.68 -1.79 -28.22
C SER A 150 6.03 -1.78 -28.92
N VAL A 151 6.68 -0.61 -28.92
CA VAL A 151 8.06 -0.38 -29.38
C VAL A 151 8.80 0.40 -28.29
N LEU A 152 9.96 -0.10 -27.89
CA LEU A 152 10.69 0.30 -26.69
C LEU A 152 12.17 0.55 -27.02
N PHE A 153 12.79 1.46 -26.26
CA PHE A 153 14.15 1.96 -26.43
C PHE A 153 14.88 1.81 -25.10
N GLU A 154 15.94 1.01 -25.08
CA GLU A 154 16.52 0.50 -23.84
C GLU A 154 18.01 0.15 -23.99
N SER A 155 18.61 -0.45 -22.95
CA SER A 155 19.95 -1.03 -23.03
C SER A 155 21.00 0.00 -23.51
N PHE A 156 20.86 1.27 -23.08
CA PHE A 156 21.64 2.40 -23.60
C PHE A 156 23.11 2.29 -23.19
N SER A 157 24.00 1.96 -24.11
CA SER A 157 25.40 1.60 -23.79
C SER A 157 26.28 2.75 -23.27
N VAL A 158 25.71 3.95 -23.10
CA VAL A 158 26.36 5.14 -22.52
C VAL A 158 25.32 5.94 -21.73
N ASN A 159 25.53 6.05 -20.41
CA ASN A 159 24.75 6.93 -19.55
C ASN A 159 24.92 8.38 -20.02
N GLY A 160 23.83 9.10 -20.27
CA GLY A 160 23.93 10.47 -20.81
C GLY A 160 22.63 10.99 -21.41
N ALA A 161 22.71 12.12 -22.10
CA ALA A 161 21.55 12.77 -22.71
C ALA A 161 21.19 12.11 -24.06
N TRP A 162 19.92 11.71 -24.19
CA TRP A 162 19.32 11.17 -25.40
C TRP A 162 18.09 11.98 -25.82
N GLN A 163 17.74 11.92 -27.09
CA GLN A 163 16.57 12.56 -27.67
C GLN A 163 15.97 11.65 -28.74
N ILE A 164 14.68 11.35 -28.64
CA ILE A 164 13.90 10.58 -29.62
C ILE A 164 12.94 11.55 -30.34
N GLY A 165 12.88 11.48 -31.66
CA GLY A 165 11.91 12.19 -32.50
C GLY A 165 10.71 11.32 -32.87
N ALA A 166 9.75 11.91 -33.58
CA ALA A 166 8.50 11.24 -33.96
C ALA A 166 8.70 9.80 -34.51
N ILE A 167 7.98 8.86 -33.90
CA ILE A 167 8.05 7.42 -34.18
C ILE A 167 6.96 7.06 -35.19
N GLN A 168 7.32 6.35 -36.26
CA GLN A 168 6.40 5.96 -37.33
C GLN A 168 6.57 4.52 -37.76
N LEU A 169 5.51 3.93 -38.32
CA LEU A 169 5.61 2.72 -39.14
C LEU A 169 5.61 3.08 -40.62
N VAL A 170 6.61 2.57 -41.35
CA VAL A 170 6.85 2.88 -42.77
C VAL A 170 5.94 2.05 -43.65
N CYS A 171 5.05 2.73 -44.37
CA CYS A 171 4.10 2.10 -45.28
C CYS A 171 4.75 1.74 -46.62
N VAL A 172 4.49 0.54 -47.16
CA VAL A 172 5.04 0.11 -48.46
C VAL A 172 4.59 0.98 -49.64
N ASN A 173 3.41 1.60 -49.55
CA ASN A 173 2.83 2.45 -50.59
C ASN A 173 2.99 3.96 -50.31
N ALA A 174 3.79 4.36 -49.31
CA ALA A 174 4.02 5.78 -49.03
C ALA A 174 4.74 6.46 -50.21
N PRO A 175 4.32 7.66 -50.65
CA PRO A 175 5.05 8.43 -51.66
C PRO A 175 6.49 8.70 -51.22
N SER A 176 7.46 8.36 -52.07
CA SER A 176 8.88 8.44 -51.74
C SER A 176 9.40 9.88 -51.72
N THR A 177 9.49 10.47 -50.53
CA THR A 177 10.28 11.70 -50.32
C THR A 177 11.76 11.37 -50.48
N SER A 178 12.37 11.81 -51.58
CA SER A 178 13.73 11.43 -51.98
C SER A 178 14.80 11.95 -51.01
N VAL A 179 15.56 11.03 -50.40
CA VAL A 179 16.83 11.30 -49.72
C VAL A 179 17.95 10.64 -50.54
N PRO A 180 19.00 11.37 -50.99
CA PRO A 180 20.08 10.79 -51.78
C PRO A 180 20.91 9.76 -50.99
N PRO A 181 21.39 8.67 -51.63
CA PRO A 181 22.20 7.66 -50.96
C PRO A 181 23.62 8.18 -50.68
N SER A 182 24.09 7.99 -49.44
CA SER A 182 25.45 8.35 -49.02
C SER A 182 26.47 7.29 -49.46
N THR A 183 27.19 7.56 -50.56
CA THR A 183 28.33 6.72 -50.99
C THR A 183 29.65 7.20 -50.36
N SER A 184 30.43 6.28 -49.82
CA SER A 184 31.69 6.57 -49.14
C SER A 184 32.91 6.29 -50.04
N LYS A 185 33.83 7.27 -50.15
CA LYS A 185 35.29 7.10 -50.05
C LYS A 185 36.04 8.46 -50.11
N PRO A 186 37.32 8.55 -49.71
CA PRO A 186 37.96 9.81 -49.32
C PRO A 186 38.98 10.38 -50.33
N SER A 187 39.26 11.68 -50.24
CA SER A 187 40.60 12.25 -50.49
C SER A 187 40.82 13.67 -49.93
N THR A 188 42.05 13.88 -49.43
CA THR A 188 42.87 15.10 -49.30
C THR A 188 42.29 16.52 -49.57
N SER A 189 42.41 17.38 -48.54
CA SER A 189 42.90 18.78 -48.55
C SER A 189 42.54 19.78 -49.67
N SER A 190 42.08 20.98 -49.28
CA SER A 190 42.87 22.22 -49.49
C SER A 190 42.25 23.43 -48.73
N ILE A 191 42.94 24.58 -48.76
CA ILE A 191 42.71 25.76 -47.93
C ILE A 191 42.03 26.88 -48.76
N ARG A 192 40.99 27.56 -48.24
CA ARG A 192 40.96 29.05 -48.20
C ARG A 192 39.79 29.72 -47.43
N THR A 193 40.18 30.85 -46.87
CA THR A 193 39.47 32.11 -46.54
C THR A 193 38.43 32.59 -47.57
N SER A 194 37.45 33.49 -47.29
CA SER A 194 37.13 34.32 -46.10
C SER A 194 35.79 35.05 -46.25
N SER A 195 35.29 35.66 -45.15
CA SER A 195 34.51 36.93 -45.07
C SER A 195 33.10 37.01 -45.69
N THR A 196 32.18 37.94 -45.36
CA THR A 196 31.79 38.80 -44.19
C THR A 196 30.52 39.59 -44.62
N VAL A 197 29.73 40.16 -43.70
CA VAL A 197 28.74 41.30 -43.83
C VAL A 197 27.28 40.97 -43.44
N GLN A 198 26.58 41.95 -42.83
CA GLN A 198 25.18 41.93 -42.38
C GLN A 198 24.33 43.13 -42.96
N PRO A 199 23.37 43.82 -42.28
CA PRO A 199 21.92 43.55 -42.47
C PRO A 199 20.98 44.78 -42.70
N VAL A 200 19.72 44.53 -43.10
CA VAL A 200 18.53 45.46 -43.14
C VAL A 200 17.25 44.63 -42.91
N THR A 201 16.16 44.91 -42.14
CA THR A 201 15.64 45.94 -41.18
C THR A 201 14.40 46.77 -41.61
N THR A 202 13.47 47.00 -40.65
CA THR A 202 12.22 47.86 -40.69
C THR A 202 11.03 47.34 -41.54
N SER A 203 9.73 47.70 -41.39
CA SER A 203 8.97 48.64 -40.50
C SER A 203 7.46 48.23 -40.30
N LYS A 204 6.64 49.08 -39.64
CA LYS A 204 5.19 48.97 -39.25
C LYS A 204 4.53 50.40 -39.27
N PRO A 205 3.22 50.70 -39.00
CA PRO A 205 2.13 50.02 -38.23
C PRO A 205 0.80 49.90 -39.07
N PRO A 206 -0.45 50.41 -38.76
CA PRO A 206 -1.25 50.59 -37.51
C PRO A 206 -2.79 50.21 -37.54
N SER A 207 -3.35 49.80 -36.38
CA SER A 207 -4.73 50.09 -35.87
C SER A 207 -6.00 49.47 -36.55
N SER A 208 -7.20 49.39 -35.93
CA SER A 208 -7.75 49.99 -34.68
C SER A 208 -8.91 49.21 -33.98
N THR A 209 -8.98 49.27 -32.62
CA THR A 209 -10.19 49.23 -31.72
C THR A 209 -11.16 48.01 -31.70
N ALA A 210 -11.86 47.62 -30.61
CA ALA A 210 -12.06 48.17 -29.24
C ALA A 210 -12.18 47.05 -28.14
N LYS A 211 -12.34 47.42 -26.85
CA LYS A 211 -12.46 46.52 -25.66
C LYS A 211 -13.53 47.07 -24.68
N PRO A 212 -14.22 46.22 -23.88
CA PRO A 212 -14.01 46.20 -22.42
C PRO A 212 -14.06 44.75 -21.85
N SER A 213 -13.70 44.43 -20.60
CA SER A 213 -12.95 45.11 -19.53
C SER A 213 -12.40 44.03 -18.58
N SER A 214 -11.18 44.19 -18.06
CA SER A 214 -10.62 43.28 -17.04
C SER A 214 -9.51 43.99 -16.25
N SER A 215 -9.54 43.86 -14.92
CA SER A 215 -8.60 44.51 -13.99
C SER A 215 -7.34 43.66 -13.80
N THR A 216 -6.17 44.25 -14.01
CA THR A 216 -4.88 43.55 -13.92
C THR A 216 -4.16 43.90 -12.62
N LEU A 217 -3.85 42.90 -11.78
CA LEU A 217 -2.88 43.02 -10.70
C LEU A 217 -1.50 42.55 -11.18
N LYS A 218 -0.44 43.14 -10.60
CA LYS A 218 0.94 43.01 -11.11
C LYS A 218 1.50 41.61 -10.91
N THR A 219 2.16 41.08 -11.93
CA THR A 219 3.03 39.90 -11.83
C THR A 219 4.35 40.26 -11.15
N SER A 220 4.60 39.71 -9.97
CA SER A 220 5.93 39.59 -9.37
C SER A 220 6.40 38.14 -9.47
N THR A 221 7.61 37.92 -9.98
CA THR A 221 8.24 36.59 -10.01
C THR A 221 8.65 36.16 -8.60
N THR A 222 7.93 35.20 -8.04
CA THR A 222 8.30 34.51 -6.79
C THR A 222 8.26 33.00 -7.02
N SER A 223 9.36 32.31 -6.73
CA SER A 223 9.41 30.85 -6.63
C SER A 223 8.34 30.35 -5.64
N LYS A 224 7.62 29.30 -6.00
CA LYS A 224 6.68 28.66 -5.05
C LYS A 224 7.45 27.75 -4.07
N PRO A 225 6.99 27.61 -2.81
CA PRO A 225 7.79 26.98 -1.77
C PRO A 225 7.73 25.44 -1.81
N VAL A 226 8.76 24.82 -1.25
CA VAL A 226 8.68 23.46 -0.70
C VAL A 226 7.61 23.42 0.40
N THR A 227 6.89 22.32 0.52
CA THR A 227 5.81 22.13 1.50
C THR A 227 6.36 22.03 2.92
N THR A 228 6.61 23.18 3.54
CA THR A 228 6.94 23.25 4.97
C THR A 228 5.76 22.75 5.81
N THR A 229 6.04 21.87 6.77
CA THR A 229 5.20 21.71 7.95
C THR A 229 5.01 23.07 8.63
N SER A 230 3.89 23.27 9.33
CA SER A 230 3.54 24.57 9.91
C SER A 230 4.61 25.03 10.89
N ALA A 231 5.44 25.99 10.47
CA ALA A 231 6.55 26.49 11.27
C ALA A 231 6.06 27.05 12.60
N ALA A 232 6.74 26.68 13.69
CA ALA A 232 6.49 27.24 15.01
C ALA A 232 6.72 28.76 15.01
N PRO A 233 6.08 29.53 15.93
CA PRO A 233 6.26 30.98 16.00
C PRO A 233 7.75 31.38 16.12
N PRO A 234 8.17 32.48 15.46
CA PRO A 234 9.56 32.92 15.50
C PRO A 234 10.06 33.16 16.94
N GLY A 235 11.02 32.37 17.39
CA GLY A 235 11.62 32.46 18.72
C GLY A 235 11.46 31.20 19.60
N THR A 236 10.56 30.28 19.27
CA THR A 236 10.38 29.02 20.03
C THR A 236 10.64 27.80 19.16
N CYS A 237 11.83 27.21 19.28
CA CYS A 237 12.10 25.87 18.75
C CYS A 237 11.21 24.84 19.46
N THR A 238 10.71 23.86 18.72
CA THR A 238 10.00 22.68 19.25
C THR A 238 10.67 21.43 18.68
N ASN A 239 10.93 20.41 19.51
CA ASN A 239 11.60 19.18 19.08
C ASN A 239 10.85 18.55 17.90
N LEU A 240 11.54 18.30 16.79
CA LEU A 240 10.98 17.64 15.61
C LEU A 240 11.12 16.12 15.77
N LEU A 241 9.99 15.44 15.87
CA LEU A 241 9.94 13.98 15.91
C LEU A 241 10.45 13.41 14.58
N VAL A 242 11.40 12.47 14.66
CA VAL A 242 11.86 11.65 13.52
C VAL A 242 11.10 10.33 13.52
N ASP A 243 11.02 9.67 14.68
CA ASP A 243 10.36 8.38 14.85
C ASP A 243 9.90 8.24 16.32
N ASP A 244 8.65 7.86 16.59
CA ASP A 244 8.15 7.57 17.95
C ASP A 244 7.97 6.07 18.22
N PHE A 245 8.22 5.21 17.23
CA PHE A 245 7.93 3.78 17.24
C PHE A 245 6.49 3.44 17.71
N ALA A 246 5.50 4.26 17.33
CA ALA A 246 4.08 4.01 17.56
C ALA A 246 3.13 4.58 16.49
N SER A 247 3.49 5.68 15.82
CA SER A 247 2.83 6.26 14.66
C SER A 247 3.76 6.21 13.44
N GLN A 248 3.22 5.85 12.27
CA GLN A 248 3.97 5.64 11.01
C GLN A 248 4.95 4.45 11.04
N SER A 249 5.87 4.40 12.01
CA SER A 249 6.95 3.42 12.07
C SER A 249 6.50 1.99 12.37
N ARG A 250 6.21 1.28 11.28
CA ARG A 250 6.26 -0.18 11.22
C ARG A 250 7.05 -0.61 9.98
N LEU A 251 8.00 -1.52 10.18
CA LEU A 251 8.82 -2.11 9.11
C LEU A 251 8.01 -3.18 8.35
N THR A 252 6.81 -2.81 7.91
CA THR A 252 5.87 -3.67 7.21
C THR A 252 5.35 -2.93 5.98
N PHE A 253 5.69 -3.46 4.81
CA PHE A 253 5.34 -2.97 3.47
C PHE A 253 5.88 -1.58 3.06
N LEU A 254 5.70 -0.52 3.87
CA LEU A 254 6.03 0.87 3.47
C LEU A 254 7.20 1.53 4.23
N PHE A 255 7.64 0.96 5.36
CA PHE A 255 8.87 1.36 6.07
C PHE A 255 8.98 2.83 6.55
N TYR A 256 7.90 3.62 6.60
CA TYR A 256 8.01 5.06 6.94
C TYR A 256 8.16 5.36 8.44
N ASN A 257 8.98 6.35 8.78
CA ASN A 257 9.10 6.98 10.09
C ASN A 257 8.07 8.11 10.28
N ALA A 258 8.11 8.82 11.42
CA ALA A 258 7.16 9.88 11.73
C ALA A 258 7.23 11.13 10.81
N MET A 259 8.25 11.21 9.95
CA MET A 259 8.43 12.25 8.93
C MET A 259 7.99 11.82 7.52
N LEU A 260 7.35 10.64 7.36
CA LEU A 260 7.06 9.98 6.06
C LEU A 260 8.31 9.57 5.27
N LEU A 261 9.38 9.16 5.95
CA LEU A 261 10.67 8.82 5.32
C LEU A 261 11.16 7.43 5.78
N PRO A 262 11.88 6.65 4.95
CA PRO A 262 12.24 5.27 5.31
C PRO A 262 13.05 5.12 6.62
N SER A 263 12.53 4.33 7.55
CA SER A 263 13.22 3.63 8.65
C SER A 263 13.32 2.15 8.25
N SER A 264 14.49 1.50 8.28
CA SER A 264 14.60 0.05 8.04
C SER A 264 15.98 -0.52 8.40
N ASP A 265 16.14 -1.83 8.33
CA ASP A 265 17.40 -2.48 7.94
C ASP A 265 17.34 -3.00 6.50
N ASP A 266 18.39 -3.67 6.04
CA ASP A 266 18.54 -4.25 4.69
C ASP A 266 18.40 -5.80 4.65
N GLY A 267 17.93 -6.42 5.74
CA GLY A 267 17.95 -7.86 5.93
C GLY A 267 19.22 -8.38 6.62
N SER A 268 20.17 -7.52 6.99
CA SER A 268 21.34 -7.90 7.80
C SER A 268 21.02 -8.18 9.27
N MET A 269 19.82 -7.84 9.75
CA MET A 269 19.35 -8.08 11.12
C MET A 269 18.70 -9.46 11.28
N ALA A 270 18.63 -9.98 12.51
CA ALA A 270 18.05 -11.30 12.78
C ALA A 270 16.51 -11.26 12.77
N PRO A 271 15.82 -12.17 12.07
CA PRO A 271 14.37 -12.32 12.17
C PRO A 271 13.90 -12.56 13.60
N VAL A 272 12.75 -11.99 13.96
CA VAL A 272 12.13 -12.15 15.29
C VAL A 272 11.75 -13.61 15.54
N SER A 273 12.54 -14.27 16.38
CA SER A 273 12.34 -15.69 16.71
C SER A 273 10.94 -15.96 17.28
N GLY A 274 10.18 -16.82 16.60
CA GLY A 274 8.81 -17.18 16.98
C GLY A 274 7.72 -16.23 16.49
N ARG A 275 8.00 -15.33 15.53
CA ARG A 275 6.96 -14.77 14.65
C ARG A 275 6.78 -15.68 13.43
N ALA A 276 5.53 -16.01 13.10
CA ALA A 276 5.19 -16.82 11.93
C ALA A 276 4.88 -15.96 10.68
N ASP A 277 4.61 -14.67 10.88
CA ASP A 277 3.74 -13.86 9.99
C ASP A 277 4.44 -12.91 9.02
N THR A 278 5.70 -12.51 9.26
CA THR A 278 6.24 -11.29 8.61
C THR A 278 7.73 -11.30 8.24
N GLY A 279 8.54 -12.26 8.72
CA GLY A 279 10.00 -12.27 8.47
C GLY A 279 10.78 -11.08 9.05
N THR A 280 10.11 -10.16 9.76
CA THR A 280 10.67 -8.91 10.28
C THR A 280 11.80 -9.13 11.28
N SER A 281 12.80 -8.26 11.19
CA SER A 281 14.03 -8.13 11.98
C SER A 281 13.88 -7.45 13.34
N VAL A 282 12.77 -6.74 13.58
CA VAL A 282 12.59 -5.83 14.73
C VAL A 282 11.29 -6.08 15.49
N ILE A 283 11.25 -5.69 16.75
CA ILE A 283 10.04 -5.68 17.58
C ILE A 283 9.71 -4.24 17.96
N VAL A 284 8.54 -3.73 17.56
CA VAL A 284 8.03 -2.43 18.00
C VAL A 284 6.98 -2.62 19.09
N ALA A 285 7.21 -2.09 20.28
CA ALA A 285 6.29 -2.13 21.41
C ALA A 285 6.46 -0.92 22.34
N ASN A 286 5.36 -0.36 22.86
CA ASN A 286 5.37 0.73 23.85
C ASN A 286 6.27 1.92 23.47
N ASN A 287 6.18 2.44 22.23
CA ASN A 287 7.04 3.51 21.69
C ASN A 287 8.54 3.16 21.63
N HIS A 288 8.89 1.86 21.60
CA HIS A 288 10.27 1.40 21.51
C HIS A 288 10.47 0.37 20.40
N LEU A 289 11.54 0.56 19.63
CA LEU A 289 12.08 -0.37 18.65
C LEU A 289 13.14 -1.25 19.32
N THR A 290 12.99 -2.57 19.26
CA THR A 290 14.04 -3.52 19.65
C THR A 290 14.68 -4.14 18.43
N LEU A 291 15.95 -3.81 18.24
CA LEU A 291 16.84 -4.25 17.19
C LEU A 291 17.56 -5.53 17.64
N THR A 292 17.39 -6.65 16.91
CA THR A 292 18.11 -7.90 17.17
C THR A 292 19.10 -8.20 16.04
N PRO A 293 20.43 -8.13 16.26
CA PRO A 293 21.41 -8.36 15.20
C PRO A 293 21.57 -9.84 14.84
N ALA A 294 22.01 -10.09 13.61
CA ALA A 294 22.36 -11.43 13.13
C ALA A 294 23.76 -11.86 13.61
N SER A 295 23.99 -13.18 13.61
CA SER A 295 25.30 -13.77 13.93
C SER A 295 26.33 -13.39 12.86
N GLY A 296 27.13 -12.37 13.16
CA GLY A 296 28.17 -11.86 12.25
C GLY A 296 28.60 -10.42 12.55
N GLY A 297 27.76 -9.61 13.20
CA GLY A 297 28.11 -8.26 13.68
C GLY A 297 28.05 -7.15 12.62
N ASN A 298 27.80 -7.49 11.36
CA ASN A 298 27.62 -6.53 10.26
C ASN A 298 26.20 -5.93 10.19
N SER A 299 25.32 -6.23 11.14
CA SER A 299 23.93 -5.78 11.13
C SER A 299 23.81 -4.29 11.45
N TYR A 300 22.94 -3.60 10.71
CA TYR A 300 22.62 -2.18 10.95
C TYR A 300 21.12 -1.90 10.86
N TRP A 301 20.71 -0.71 11.30
CA TRP A 301 19.38 -0.14 11.10
C TRP A 301 19.51 1.37 10.88
N TYR A 302 18.64 1.96 10.06
CA TYR A 302 18.67 3.39 9.72
C TYR A 302 17.29 4.05 9.81
N THR A 303 17.28 5.38 9.90
CA THR A 303 16.11 6.24 9.71
C THR A 303 16.46 7.47 8.87
N MET A 304 15.60 7.81 7.91
CA MET A 304 15.81 8.91 6.97
C MET A 304 15.34 10.25 7.53
N LEU A 305 16.18 11.27 7.37
CA LEU A 305 16.05 12.62 7.93
C LEU A 305 15.61 13.67 6.90
N GLY A 306 15.52 13.30 5.62
CA GLY A 306 14.76 14.05 4.61
C GLY A 306 15.41 15.34 4.11
N CYS A 307 16.75 15.44 4.19
CA CYS A 307 17.49 16.67 3.91
C CYS A 307 17.06 17.81 4.85
N SER A 308 16.96 17.50 6.15
CA SER A 308 16.49 18.45 7.16
C SER A 308 17.47 19.61 7.34
N LYS A 309 16.95 20.84 7.20
CA LYS A 309 17.64 22.05 7.62
C LYS A 309 17.62 22.16 9.15
N THR A 310 18.78 22.10 9.80
CA THR A 310 18.85 22.15 11.28
C THR A 310 19.70 23.28 11.86
N THR A 311 20.53 23.95 11.06
CA THR A 311 21.47 24.98 11.54
C THR A 311 20.73 26.16 12.16
N GLY A 312 21.03 26.46 13.43
CA GLY A 312 20.36 27.51 14.20
C GLY A 312 18.97 27.14 14.72
N ILE A 313 18.54 25.88 14.55
CA ILE A 313 17.25 25.36 15.04
C ILE A 313 17.48 24.26 16.08
N TYR A 314 18.22 23.20 15.71
CA TYR A 314 18.45 22.02 16.56
C TYR A 314 19.93 21.85 16.92
N GLY A 315 20.21 21.34 18.14
CA GLY A 315 21.58 21.04 18.58
C GLY A 315 22.07 19.63 18.25
N GLY A 316 21.14 18.73 17.91
CA GLY A 316 21.42 17.34 17.62
C GLY A 316 20.16 16.49 17.55
N ILE A 317 20.36 15.18 17.52
CA ILE A 317 19.29 14.16 17.60
C ILE A 317 19.40 13.46 18.96
N GLY A 318 18.28 13.07 19.57
CA GLY A 318 18.28 12.35 20.85
C GLY A 318 17.13 11.36 20.97
N MET A 319 17.32 10.37 21.82
CA MET A 319 16.44 9.21 22.02
C MET A 319 16.71 8.54 23.38
N THR A 320 15.82 7.67 23.86
CA THR A 320 16.18 6.73 24.93
C THR A 320 16.79 5.46 24.32
N ILE A 321 17.74 4.85 25.04
CA ILE A 321 18.36 3.58 24.64
C ILE A 321 18.52 2.70 25.88
N LYS A 322 18.25 1.41 25.72
CA LYS A 322 18.56 0.34 26.66
C LYS A 322 19.40 -0.73 25.95
N ALA A 323 20.65 -0.86 26.37
CA ALA A 323 21.59 -1.87 25.86
C ALA A 323 22.35 -2.54 27.02
N PRO A 324 22.94 -3.74 26.84
CA PRO A 324 23.70 -4.44 27.88
C PRO A 324 24.90 -3.64 28.42
N GLN A 325 25.38 -4.02 29.60
CA GLN A 325 26.53 -3.36 30.22
C GLN A 325 27.78 -3.44 29.34
N GLY A 326 28.43 -2.30 29.08
CA GLY A 326 29.65 -2.23 28.26
C GLY A 326 29.43 -2.41 26.76
N PHE A 327 28.17 -2.42 26.30
CA PHE A 327 27.81 -2.45 24.87
C PHE A 327 28.42 -1.27 24.09
N LYS A 328 28.59 -1.46 22.78
CA LYS A 328 29.01 -0.41 21.85
C LYS A 328 28.24 -0.55 20.53
N MET A 329 27.97 0.58 19.90
CA MET A 329 27.47 0.70 18.52
C MET A 329 28.24 1.80 17.78
N GLY A 330 28.25 1.72 16.45
CA GLY A 330 28.54 2.85 15.57
C GLY A 330 27.30 3.73 15.36
N ILE A 331 27.52 5.02 15.18
CA ILE A 331 26.53 6.04 14.86
C ILE A 331 27.05 6.78 13.62
N GLU A 332 26.37 6.61 12.50
CA GLU A 332 26.68 7.27 11.23
C GLU A 332 25.61 8.33 10.94
N LEU A 333 26.04 9.57 10.62
CA LEU A 333 25.18 10.61 10.06
C LEU A 333 25.51 10.83 8.58
N GLN A 334 24.55 10.59 7.70
CA GLN A 334 24.71 10.80 6.26
C GLN A 334 24.29 12.22 5.85
N THR A 335 25.07 12.87 5.00
CA THR A 335 24.80 14.22 4.48
C THR A 335 25.03 14.31 2.97
N ALA A 336 24.20 15.04 2.23
CA ALA A 336 24.35 15.22 0.79
C ALA A 336 23.77 16.55 0.29
N LYS A 337 24.60 17.37 -0.36
CA LYS A 337 24.26 18.75 -0.79
C LYS A 337 23.19 18.85 -1.88
N ASP A 338 22.92 17.75 -2.56
CA ASP A 338 21.84 17.57 -3.54
C ASP A 338 20.61 16.86 -2.95
N CYS A 339 20.61 16.61 -1.63
CA CYS A 339 19.63 15.81 -0.89
C CYS A 339 19.54 14.33 -1.32
N SER A 340 20.55 13.80 -2.02
CA SER A 340 20.58 12.40 -2.48
C SER A 340 21.01 11.42 -1.39
N SER A 341 20.33 10.28 -1.31
CA SER A 341 20.81 9.09 -0.56
C SER A 341 21.83 8.25 -1.34
N ASN A 342 22.15 8.62 -2.58
CA ASN A 342 23.17 7.95 -3.40
C ASN A 342 24.53 8.62 -3.21
N ASN A 343 25.50 7.89 -2.67
CA ASN A 343 26.85 8.39 -2.33
C ASN A 343 26.89 9.60 -1.38
N PRO A 344 26.20 9.56 -0.21
CA PRO A 344 26.29 10.63 0.78
C PRO A 344 27.69 10.69 1.42
N VAL A 345 28.00 11.85 2.01
CA VAL A 345 29.14 11.98 2.92
C VAL A 345 28.75 11.34 4.26
N LEU A 346 29.45 10.25 4.60
CA LEU A 346 29.32 9.53 5.86
C LEU A 346 30.07 10.30 6.97
N ASN A 347 29.50 10.35 8.17
CA ASN A 347 30.10 10.98 9.34
C ASN A 347 29.95 10.02 10.53
N ASP A 348 30.97 9.21 10.77
CA ASP A 348 30.98 8.14 11.77
C ASP A 348 31.50 8.57 13.14
N LEU A 349 30.87 8.07 14.20
CA LEU A 349 31.38 8.05 15.57
C LEU A 349 31.01 6.72 16.25
N LEU A 350 31.82 6.28 17.23
CA LEU A 350 31.36 5.26 18.17
C LEU A 350 30.53 5.91 19.29
N SER A 351 29.61 5.13 19.86
CA SER A 351 28.89 5.49 21.09
C SER A 351 29.79 6.00 22.22
N THR A 352 31.03 5.49 22.34
CA THR A 352 32.04 5.97 23.30
C THR A 352 32.49 7.41 23.05
N ASP A 353 32.49 7.86 21.80
CA ASP A 353 33.02 9.18 21.39
C ASP A 353 31.96 10.27 21.63
N LEU A 354 30.69 9.86 21.58
CA LEU A 354 29.54 10.61 22.12
C LEU A 354 29.49 10.58 23.67
N GLY A 355 30.35 9.79 24.33
CA GLY A 355 30.42 9.66 25.79
C GLY A 355 29.36 8.73 26.39
N TRP A 356 28.73 7.87 25.59
CA TRP A 356 27.67 6.97 26.04
C TRP A 356 28.25 5.77 26.80
N ALA A 357 27.64 5.42 27.92
CA ALA A 357 27.97 4.23 28.71
C ALA A 357 26.68 3.49 29.11
N PHE A 358 26.55 2.24 28.65
CA PHE A 358 25.41 1.38 28.91
C PHE A 358 25.65 0.44 30.10
N ASP A 359 24.59 0.14 30.85
CA ASP A 359 24.60 -0.70 32.07
C ASP A 359 23.38 -1.65 32.16
N GLY A 360 22.65 -1.86 31.07
CA GLY A 360 21.41 -2.65 31.06
C GLY A 360 20.14 -1.87 31.44
N THR A 361 20.25 -0.63 31.93
CA THR A 361 19.10 0.26 32.15
C THR A 361 18.79 1.11 30.92
N GLU A 362 17.56 1.62 30.83
CA GLU A 362 17.18 2.58 29.81
C GLU A 362 17.58 4.00 30.25
N LYS A 363 18.23 4.76 29.37
CA LYS A 363 18.61 6.16 29.63
C LYS A 363 18.42 7.01 28.37
N TYR A 364 18.28 8.31 28.55
CA TYR A 364 18.28 9.27 27.44
C TYR A 364 19.71 9.55 26.97
N TYR A 365 19.93 9.51 25.65
CA TYR A 365 21.21 9.76 24.99
C TYR A 365 21.04 10.78 23.86
N THR A 366 22.12 11.50 23.56
CA THR A 366 22.16 12.54 22.53
C THR A 366 23.31 12.35 21.56
N ILE A 367 23.06 12.70 20.31
CA ILE A 367 23.98 12.82 19.17
C ILE A 367 24.09 14.32 18.85
N PRO A 368 24.98 15.11 19.50
CA PRO A 368 25.11 16.54 19.24
C PRO A 368 25.85 16.77 17.92
N PHE A 369 25.34 17.66 17.05
CA PHE A 369 25.97 17.93 15.76
C PHE A 369 27.39 18.51 15.90
N SER A 370 27.68 19.20 17.01
CA SER A 370 29.02 19.68 17.37
C SER A 370 30.06 18.58 17.64
N LYS A 371 29.69 17.30 17.64
CA LYS A 371 30.62 16.17 17.73
C LYS A 371 31.19 15.72 16.37
N PHE A 372 30.63 16.18 15.25
CA PHE A 372 31.01 15.77 13.90
C PHE A 372 31.70 16.93 13.16
N PRO A 373 33.04 16.96 13.04
CA PRO A 373 33.76 18.08 12.44
C PRO A 373 33.47 18.22 10.94
N GLY A 374 32.85 19.33 10.54
CA GLY A 374 32.55 19.61 9.13
C GLY A 374 31.20 19.06 8.62
N LEU A 375 30.36 18.52 9.51
CA LEU A 375 29.01 18.02 9.19
C LEU A 375 28.14 19.09 8.50
N ASP A 376 27.56 18.74 7.35
CA ASP A 376 26.61 19.59 6.63
C ASP A 376 25.21 19.48 7.26
N ALA A 377 25.03 20.11 8.42
CA ALA A 377 23.84 20.02 9.27
C ALA A 377 22.56 20.62 8.63
N ASP A 378 22.66 21.26 7.47
CA ASP A 378 21.50 21.72 6.68
C ASP A 378 21.05 20.72 5.60
N HIS A 379 21.79 19.63 5.40
CA HIS A 379 21.54 18.61 4.37
C HIS A 379 21.62 17.18 4.94
N LEU A 380 21.05 16.98 6.14
CA LEU A 380 21.02 15.67 6.83
C LEU A 380 20.08 14.69 6.13
N VAL A 381 20.64 13.61 5.60
CA VAL A 381 19.93 12.59 4.80
C VAL A 381 19.43 11.44 5.67
N SER A 382 20.27 10.88 6.55
CA SER A 382 19.90 9.76 7.41
C SER A 382 20.72 9.69 8.71
N LEU A 383 20.22 8.90 9.65
CA LEU A 383 20.91 8.42 10.86
C LEU A 383 20.92 6.89 10.83
N LEU A 384 22.07 6.28 11.07
CA LEU A 384 22.27 4.83 11.01
C LEU A 384 23.02 4.31 12.25
N PHE A 385 22.58 3.17 12.79
CA PHE A 385 23.22 2.44 13.90
C PHE A 385 23.81 1.14 13.39
N SER A 386 25.10 0.90 13.66
CA SER A 386 25.86 -0.25 13.14
C SER A 386 26.71 -0.94 14.21
N GLY A 387 27.33 -2.08 13.85
CA GLY A 387 28.18 -2.85 14.76
C GLY A 387 27.41 -3.49 15.92
N LEU A 388 26.11 -3.75 15.72
CA LEU A 388 25.21 -4.26 16.75
C LEU A 388 25.61 -5.69 17.14
N SER A 389 26.10 -5.86 18.37
CA SER A 389 26.67 -7.13 18.87
C SER A 389 25.72 -7.95 19.76
N SER A 390 24.58 -7.36 20.14
CA SER A 390 23.50 -7.95 20.94
C SER A 390 22.24 -7.09 20.79
N ALA A 391 21.10 -7.56 21.30
CA ALA A 391 19.84 -6.83 21.17
C ALA A 391 19.87 -5.49 21.92
N VAL A 392 19.40 -4.43 21.25
CA VAL A 392 19.28 -3.06 21.79
C VAL A 392 17.86 -2.55 21.60
N THR A 393 17.32 -1.88 22.61
CA THR A 393 16.01 -1.22 22.54
C THR A 393 16.21 0.31 22.48
N VAL A 394 15.56 0.96 21.52
CA VAL A 394 15.64 2.41 21.23
C VAL A 394 14.24 3.00 21.33
N GLY A 395 14.08 4.08 22.10
CA GLY A 395 12.83 4.85 22.21
C GLY A 395 12.80 6.05 21.26
N PRO A 396 11.79 6.94 21.38
CA PRO A 396 11.51 7.96 20.36
C PRO A 396 12.71 8.83 19.97
N ILE A 397 13.01 8.86 18.67
CA ILE A 397 14.06 9.64 18.04
C ILE A 397 13.50 11.02 17.66
N ALA A 398 14.14 12.09 18.13
CA ALA A 398 13.77 13.46 17.75
C ALA A 398 15.00 14.36 17.61
N PHE A 399 14.92 15.34 16.70
CA PHE A 399 15.80 16.51 16.74
C PHE A 399 15.46 17.34 17.98
N TYR A 400 16.45 17.69 18.79
CA TYR A 400 16.23 18.44 20.03
C TYR A 400 16.67 19.91 19.93
N CYS A 401 15.92 20.77 20.59
CA CYS A 401 16.19 22.20 20.68
C CYS A 401 17.32 22.54 21.67
N GLY A 402 18.13 23.54 21.33
CA GLY A 402 19.22 24.00 22.20
C GLY A 402 20.37 23.00 22.36
N SER A 403 21.22 23.20 23.35
CA SER A 403 22.45 22.41 23.58
C SER A 403 22.25 21.18 24.49
N THR A 404 21.09 21.04 25.12
CA THR A 404 20.78 19.94 26.07
C THR A 404 19.44 19.34 25.69
N GLY A 405 19.47 18.18 25.04
CA GLY A 405 18.26 17.48 24.63
C GLY A 405 17.45 16.93 25.81
N SER A 406 16.17 16.65 25.55
CA SER A 406 15.27 15.92 26.43
C SER A 406 14.53 14.85 25.63
N ALA A 407 14.16 13.74 26.26
CA ALA A 407 13.34 12.70 25.63
C ALA A 407 12.05 13.29 25.05
N TYR A 408 11.64 12.80 23.88
CA TYR A 408 10.39 13.24 23.25
C TYR A 408 9.20 12.79 24.12
N PRO A 409 8.26 13.68 24.47
CA PRO A 409 7.14 13.34 25.33
C PRO A 409 6.14 12.44 24.58
N ILE A 410 6.09 11.16 24.95
CA ILE A 410 5.07 10.22 24.45
C ILE A 410 3.67 10.78 24.81
N PRO A 411 2.77 10.99 23.84
CA PRO A 411 1.44 11.55 24.11
C PRO A 411 0.63 10.68 25.09
N SER A 412 0.31 11.22 26.27
CA SER A 412 -0.55 10.54 27.23
C SER A 412 -1.99 10.45 26.72
N THR A 413 -2.47 9.23 26.45
CA THR A 413 -3.87 8.97 26.10
C THR A 413 -4.84 9.58 27.11
N ALA A 414 -5.96 10.13 26.63
CA ALA A 414 -7.10 10.43 27.48
C ALA A 414 -7.54 9.18 28.27
N ALA A 415 -7.96 9.38 29.52
CA ALA A 415 -8.26 8.28 30.43
C ALA A 415 -9.38 7.36 29.89
N VAL A 416 -9.18 6.05 30.02
CA VAL A 416 -10.24 5.06 29.77
C VAL A 416 -11.39 5.32 30.75
N VAL A 417 -12.62 5.38 30.25
CA VAL A 417 -13.82 5.54 31.09
C VAL A 417 -13.99 4.32 31.99
N VAL A 418 -13.68 4.52 33.27
CA VAL A 418 -13.76 3.51 34.34
C VAL A 418 -15.23 3.16 34.62
N PRO A 419 -15.57 1.88 34.91
CA PRO A 419 -16.89 1.50 35.43
C PRO A 419 -17.39 2.41 36.57
N THR A 420 -18.56 3.03 36.40
CA THR A 420 -19.22 3.85 37.42
C THR A 420 -20.36 3.12 38.16
N SER A 421 -20.78 1.94 37.68
CA SER A 421 -21.91 1.17 38.24
C SER A 421 -21.88 -0.30 37.80
N THR A 422 -22.12 -1.23 38.73
CA THR A 422 -22.31 -2.66 38.42
C THR A 422 -23.77 -2.95 38.01
N ILE A 423 -23.97 -3.80 37.00
CA ILE A 423 -25.29 -4.40 36.71
C ILE A 423 -25.59 -5.46 37.79
N PRO A 424 -26.69 -5.34 38.57
CA PRO A 424 -27.01 -6.31 39.62
C PRO A 424 -27.23 -7.72 39.09
N ALA A 425 -26.55 -8.70 39.69
CA ALA A 425 -26.67 -10.11 39.34
C ALA A 425 -27.82 -10.81 40.07
N THR A 426 -28.44 -11.81 39.42
CA THR A 426 -29.41 -12.72 40.04
C THR A 426 -28.74 -13.95 40.67
N THR A 427 -29.24 -14.43 41.79
CA THR A 427 -28.61 -15.51 42.58
C THR A 427 -28.84 -16.92 42.02
N GLY A 428 -27.77 -17.72 41.92
CA GLY A 428 -27.86 -19.20 42.01
C GLY A 428 -27.16 -20.02 40.91
N PRO A 429 -26.75 -21.26 41.21
CA PRO A 429 -26.14 -22.21 40.24
C PRO A 429 -27.18 -22.81 39.25
N SER A 430 -26.81 -23.69 38.31
CA SER A 430 -25.49 -24.19 37.89
C SER A 430 -24.83 -23.32 36.80
N ALA A 431 -23.50 -23.47 36.68
CA ALA A 431 -22.72 -22.90 35.59
C ALA A 431 -22.73 -23.82 34.37
N TYR A 432 -22.66 -23.24 33.17
CA TYR A 432 -22.49 -23.95 31.91
C TYR A 432 -21.01 -23.90 31.51
N VAL A 433 -20.26 -24.94 31.88
CA VAL A 433 -18.81 -25.01 31.61
C VAL A 433 -18.58 -25.31 30.14
N ILE A 434 -17.85 -24.42 29.47
CA ILE A 434 -17.52 -24.55 28.04
C ILE A 434 -16.16 -25.25 27.92
N ASP A 435 -15.14 -24.72 28.60
CA ASP A 435 -13.75 -25.17 28.41
C ASP A 435 -12.95 -25.19 29.72
N THR A 436 -12.19 -26.27 29.93
CA THR A 436 -11.21 -26.48 31.01
C THR A 436 -9.86 -26.94 30.47
N PHE A 437 -9.67 -26.98 29.14
CA PHE A 437 -8.39 -27.31 28.47
C PHE A 437 -7.72 -28.61 28.96
N THR A 438 -8.57 -29.59 29.33
CA THR A 438 -8.19 -30.93 29.80
C THR A 438 -8.04 -31.94 28.66
N SER A 439 -8.58 -31.61 27.48
CA SER A 439 -8.36 -32.25 26.19
C SER A 439 -7.62 -31.25 25.29
N THR A 440 -7.01 -31.73 24.22
CA THR A 440 -6.23 -30.92 23.25
C THR A 440 -7.06 -30.49 22.04
N ASP A 441 -8.06 -31.29 21.67
CA ASP A 441 -8.75 -31.20 20.38
C ASP A 441 -10.24 -30.81 20.53
N SER A 442 -10.73 -30.82 21.77
CA SER A 442 -12.15 -30.62 22.11
C SER A 442 -12.33 -30.08 23.52
N ASN A 443 -13.35 -29.23 23.70
CA ASN A 443 -13.71 -28.66 25.00
C ASN A 443 -14.69 -29.57 25.79
N ASN A 444 -15.18 -29.11 26.94
CA ASN A 444 -16.05 -29.90 27.84
C ASN A 444 -17.44 -30.20 27.25
N LEU A 445 -17.83 -29.51 26.19
CA LEU A 445 -19.07 -29.75 25.45
C LEU A 445 -18.88 -30.77 24.31
N GLY A 446 -17.63 -31.20 24.05
CA GLY A 446 -17.28 -32.10 22.94
C GLY A 446 -17.14 -31.40 21.58
N PHE A 447 -17.14 -30.07 21.55
CA PHE A 447 -16.94 -29.29 20.32
C PHE A 447 -15.49 -28.82 20.16
N TYR A 448 -15.14 -28.37 18.96
CA TYR A 448 -13.77 -27.97 18.62
C TYR A 448 -13.29 -26.78 19.48
N HIS A 449 -12.04 -26.87 19.90
CA HIS A 449 -11.26 -25.73 20.36
C HIS A 449 -9.85 -25.76 19.77
N GLY A 450 -9.19 -24.61 19.69
CA GLY A 450 -7.88 -24.47 19.05
C GLY A 450 -7.62 -23.05 18.61
N GLY A 451 -6.41 -22.77 18.12
CA GLY A 451 -6.06 -21.44 17.62
C GLY A 451 -5.20 -21.52 16.36
N ASP A 452 -5.07 -20.39 15.67
CA ASP A 452 -4.51 -20.34 14.31
C ASP A 452 -3.04 -20.79 14.22
N ASP A 453 -2.28 -20.70 15.32
CA ASP A 453 -0.91 -21.24 15.45
C ASP A 453 -0.75 -22.13 16.71
N PRO A 454 -0.66 -23.46 16.57
CA PRO A 454 -0.48 -24.39 17.70
C PRO A 454 0.89 -24.27 18.41
N ALA A 455 1.86 -23.55 17.84
CA ALA A 455 3.10 -23.21 18.52
C ALA A 455 2.93 -22.04 19.51
N LEU A 456 1.87 -21.23 19.37
CA LEU A 456 1.60 -20.03 20.17
C LEU A 456 0.38 -20.19 21.11
N PHE A 457 -0.53 -21.12 20.79
CA PHE A 457 -1.67 -21.53 21.62
C PHE A 457 -1.48 -22.98 22.12
N LYS A 458 -1.11 -23.16 23.40
CA LYS A 458 -0.75 -24.49 23.95
C LYS A 458 -1.70 -24.94 25.06
N GLN A 459 -2.54 -25.96 24.81
CA GLN A 459 -3.20 -26.71 25.88
C GLN A 459 -2.19 -27.62 26.59
N THR A 460 -2.12 -27.57 27.92
CA THR A 460 -1.35 -28.52 28.74
C THR A 460 -1.93 -28.56 30.17
N ALA A 461 -2.25 -29.77 30.65
CA ALA A 461 -2.64 -30.05 32.04
C ALA A 461 -3.77 -29.14 32.59
N GLY A 462 -4.87 -29.00 31.84
CA GLY A 462 -6.03 -28.20 32.26
C GLY A 462 -5.85 -26.70 32.11
N LYS A 463 -4.98 -26.25 31.19
CA LYS A 463 -4.65 -24.85 30.94
C LYS A 463 -4.36 -24.60 29.47
N LEU A 464 -4.87 -23.50 28.93
CA LEU A 464 -4.42 -22.91 27.65
C LEU A 464 -3.39 -21.82 27.95
N THR A 465 -2.19 -21.92 27.38
CA THR A 465 -1.16 -20.87 27.46
C THR A 465 -1.00 -20.20 26.11
N ILE A 466 -1.12 -18.87 26.09
CA ILE A 466 -1.15 -18.02 24.90
C ILE A 466 0.00 -17.01 24.96
N ASN A 467 0.80 -16.90 23.90
CA ASN A 467 1.71 -15.77 23.71
C ASN A 467 1.96 -15.52 22.22
N THR A 468 1.12 -14.70 21.58
CA THR A 468 1.22 -14.35 20.15
C THR A 468 2.38 -13.39 19.80
N LYS A 469 3.26 -13.07 20.76
CA LYS A 469 4.32 -12.05 20.63
C LYS A 469 3.82 -10.65 20.26
N GLY A 470 2.54 -10.35 20.48
CA GLY A 470 1.91 -9.09 20.08
C GLY A 470 1.43 -9.08 18.62
N ASN A 471 1.41 -10.23 17.94
CA ASN A 471 0.58 -10.39 16.75
C ASN A 471 -0.89 -10.41 17.20
N ALA A 472 -1.67 -9.46 16.68
CA ALA A 472 -3.07 -9.23 17.03
C ALA A 472 -4.07 -9.92 16.07
N ASP A 473 -3.59 -10.47 14.95
CA ASP A 473 -4.43 -11.19 14.00
C ASP A 473 -4.85 -12.57 14.54
N LEU A 474 -3.86 -13.27 15.11
CA LEU A 474 -3.99 -14.62 15.67
C LEU A 474 -5.06 -14.71 16.78
N SER A 475 -5.85 -15.77 16.67
CA SER A 475 -7.04 -16.05 17.47
C SER A 475 -7.02 -17.47 18.03
N TYR A 476 -7.72 -17.67 19.15
CA TYR A 476 -8.12 -18.96 19.70
C TYR A 476 -9.65 -19.02 19.73
N TYR A 477 -10.23 -20.19 19.46
CA TYR A 477 -11.67 -20.44 19.39
C TYR A 477 -12.06 -21.56 20.35
N THR A 478 -13.26 -21.47 20.94
CA THR A 478 -13.89 -22.59 21.64
C THR A 478 -15.39 -22.60 21.32
N GLN A 479 -15.84 -23.69 20.68
CA GLN A 479 -17.20 -23.79 20.14
C GLN A 479 -18.23 -24.24 21.18
N ILE A 480 -19.47 -23.79 21.04
CA ILE A 480 -20.62 -24.29 21.83
C ILE A 480 -21.63 -25.08 20.97
N SER A 481 -21.36 -25.18 19.67
CA SER A 481 -22.06 -26.03 18.70
C SER A 481 -21.18 -26.20 17.45
N SER A 482 -21.34 -27.31 16.73
CA SER A 482 -20.80 -27.50 15.37
C SER A 482 -21.68 -26.86 14.28
N GLY A 483 -22.77 -26.20 14.68
CA GLY A 483 -23.61 -25.35 13.85
C GLY A 483 -24.16 -24.21 14.72
N CYS A 484 -25.47 -23.97 14.67
CA CYS A 484 -26.10 -22.97 15.54
C CYS A 484 -26.30 -23.46 16.99
N SER A 485 -26.26 -22.52 17.94
CA SER A 485 -26.70 -22.67 19.33
C SER A 485 -27.55 -21.47 19.76
N ASP A 486 -28.66 -21.72 20.45
CA ASP A 486 -29.50 -20.66 21.02
C ASP A 486 -29.15 -20.45 22.50
N ILE A 487 -28.50 -19.32 22.79
CA ILE A 487 -28.06 -18.96 24.14
C ILE A 487 -28.95 -17.90 24.79
N ARG A 488 -30.12 -17.56 24.23
CA ARG A 488 -30.97 -16.48 24.77
C ARG A 488 -31.49 -16.73 26.19
N SER A 489 -31.52 -17.99 26.63
CA SER A 489 -31.74 -18.39 28.03
C SER A 489 -30.67 -17.86 29.00
N TYR A 490 -29.50 -17.47 28.49
CA TYR A 490 -28.37 -16.91 29.23
C TYR A 490 -28.23 -15.38 29.05
N ASP A 491 -29.20 -14.67 28.45
CA ASP A 491 -29.11 -13.21 28.22
C ASP A 491 -28.84 -12.39 29.50
N ASN A 492 -29.35 -12.88 30.65
CA ASN A 492 -29.13 -12.30 31.99
C ASN A 492 -27.96 -12.96 32.76
N SER A 493 -27.01 -13.59 32.04
CA SER A 493 -25.83 -14.26 32.59
C SER A 493 -24.53 -13.60 32.10
N TYR A 494 -23.40 -14.06 32.63
CA TYR A 494 -22.07 -13.57 32.35
C TYR A 494 -21.21 -14.70 31.78
N VAL A 495 -20.41 -14.41 30.74
CA VAL A 495 -19.22 -15.20 30.42
C VAL A 495 -18.22 -14.98 31.56
N HIS A 496 -17.75 -16.07 32.16
CA HIS A 496 -16.65 -16.08 33.10
C HIS A 496 -15.41 -16.71 32.46
N ILE A 497 -14.28 -16.02 32.54
CA ILE A 497 -12.97 -16.56 32.14
C ILE A 497 -12.02 -16.44 33.31
N SER A 498 -11.52 -17.57 33.81
CA SER A 498 -10.51 -17.61 34.87
C SER A 498 -9.13 -17.81 34.26
N TYR A 499 -8.20 -16.93 34.61
CA TYR A 499 -6.93 -16.75 33.91
C TYR A 499 -5.81 -16.20 34.83
N THR A 500 -4.60 -16.09 34.29
CA THR A 500 -3.49 -15.32 34.86
C THR A 500 -2.67 -14.64 33.76
N GLY A 501 -1.92 -13.60 34.11
CA GLY A 501 -1.05 -12.87 33.19
C GLY A 501 -1.74 -11.65 32.56
N SER A 502 -1.68 -11.54 31.23
CA SER A 502 -2.16 -10.35 30.51
C SER A 502 -3.66 -10.41 30.19
N PRO A 503 -4.48 -9.39 30.51
CA PRO A 503 -5.82 -9.23 29.95
C PRO A 503 -5.81 -8.40 28.63
N ALA A 504 -4.64 -8.24 28.00
CA ALA A 504 -4.45 -7.39 26.82
C ALA A 504 -4.87 -8.10 25.52
N PHE A 505 -6.15 -8.44 25.44
CA PHE A 505 -6.77 -9.12 24.31
C PHE A 505 -8.25 -8.78 24.16
N THR A 506 -8.81 -9.15 23.03
CA THR A 506 -10.24 -9.07 22.69
C THR A 506 -10.93 -10.41 22.93
N ILE A 507 -12.12 -10.38 23.50
CA ILE A 507 -13.06 -11.51 23.59
C ILE A 507 -14.23 -11.22 22.66
N ALA A 508 -14.55 -12.14 21.77
CA ALA A 508 -15.67 -12.03 20.83
C ALA A 508 -16.62 -13.22 20.95
N LEU A 509 -17.89 -12.99 20.62
CA LEU A 509 -18.91 -14.02 20.49
C LEU A 509 -19.33 -14.13 19.03
N GLN A 510 -19.14 -15.31 18.43
CA GLN A 510 -19.28 -15.53 17.00
C GLN A 510 -20.69 -15.97 16.61
N GLN A 511 -21.26 -15.30 15.62
CA GLN A 511 -22.57 -15.61 15.06
C GLN A 511 -22.43 -16.50 13.82
N HIS A 512 -23.26 -17.53 13.74
CA HIS A 512 -23.45 -18.35 12.56
C HIS A 512 -24.18 -17.59 11.45
N ASN A 513 -23.99 -18.06 10.21
CA ASN A 513 -24.88 -17.74 9.09
C ASN A 513 -26.31 -18.27 9.35
N PRO A 514 -27.36 -17.70 8.71
CA PRO A 514 -28.75 -18.10 8.94
C PRO A 514 -29.09 -19.55 8.54
N THR A 515 -28.22 -20.24 7.82
CA THR A 515 -28.40 -21.64 7.39
C THR A 515 -27.77 -22.66 8.34
N CYS A 516 -27.06 -22.23 9.38
CA CYS A 516 -26.39 -23.10 10.35
C CYS A 516 -25.39 -24.10 9.72
N ASN A 517 -24.82 -23.77 8.56
CA ASN A 517 -23.90 -24.63 7.80
C ASN A 517 -22.53 -23.93 7.61
N PRO A 518 -21.41 -24.45 8.13
CA PRO A 518 -20.09 -23.82 8.01
C PRO A 518 -19.54 -23.76 6.57
N ASP A 519 -20.09 -24.57 5.64
CA ASP A 519 -19.72 -24.53 4.22
C ASP A 519 -20.38 -23.37 3.43
N ILE A 520 -21.11 -22.47 4.10
CA ILE A 520 -21.78 -21.32 3.46
C ILE A 520 -21.14 -20.00 3.93
N ASN A 521 -20.57 -19.24 3.00
CA ASN A 521 -19.98 -17.94 3.29
C ASN A 521 -21.06 -16.85 3.44
N PRO A 522 -20.89 -15.89 4.37
CA PRO A 522 -19.80 -15.78 5.33
C PRO A 522 -19.97 -16.73 6.53
N TYR A 523 -18.88 -17.40 6.90
CA TYR A 523 -18.76 -18.19 8.12
C TYR A 523 -17.44 -17.86 8.84
N PRO A 524 -17.46 -17.35 10.09
CA PRO A 524 -18.62 -16.80 10.80
C PRO A 524 -19.34 -15.68 10.03
N TYR A 525 -20.62 -15.46 10.32
CA TYR A 525 -21.40 -14.44 9.61
C TYR A 525 -21.10 -13.02 10.08
N THR A 526 -20.90 -12.87 11.39
CA THR A 526 -20.36 -11.68 12.04
C THR A 526 -19.96 -12.04 13.47
N TRP A 527 -19.32 -11.11 14.17
CA TRP A 527 -19.18 -11.16 15.63
C TRP A 527 -19.14 -9.76 16.22
N ASP A 528 -19.40 -9.71 17.51
CA ASP A 528 -19.24 -8.52 18.34
C ASP A 528 -18.29 -8.83 19.50
N SER A 529 -17.60 -7.80 19.98
CA SER A 529 -16.36 -7.99 20.72
C SER A 529 -16.15 -6.96 21.83
N VAL A 530 -15.40 -7.38 22.86
CA VAL A 530 -15.07 -6.56 24.03
C VAL A 530 -13.60 -6.71 24.41
N GLU A 531 -13.01 -5.65 24.95
CA GLU A 531 -11.63 -5.68 25.45
C GLU A 531 -11.58 -6.32 26.85
N ALA A 532 -10.85 -7.43 27.00
CA ALA A 532 -10.80 -8.21 28.22
C ALA A 532 -10.29 -7.40 29.43
N ALA A 533 -9.34 -6.49 29.22
CA ALA A 533 -8.82 -5.58 30.24
C ALA A 533 -9.88 -4.71 30.93
N ARG A 534 -11.01 -4.40 30.26
CA ARG A 534 -12.10 -3.63 30.88
C ARG A 534 -12.96 -4.45 31.86
N TYR A 535 -12.96 -5.78 31.72
CA TYR A 535 -13.83 -6.70 32.46
C TYR A 535 -13.07 -7.62 33.42
N SER A 536 -11.75 -7.44 33.56
CA SER A 536 -10.89 -8.15 34.50
C SER A 536 -10.89 -7.51 35.89
N ASN A 537 -10.76 -8.31 36.94
CA ASN A 537 -10.55 -7.82 38.29
C ASN A 537 -9.14 -7.24 38.52
N THR A 538 -8.99 -6.44 39.59
CA THR A 538 -7.69 -5.87 40.00
C THR A 538 -6.63 -6.96 40.28
N GLY A 539 -7.05 -8.16 40.68
CA GLY A 539 -6.18 -9.31 40.90
C GLY A 539 -5.64 -9.98 39.64
N LYS A 540 -6.20 -9.67 38.45
CA LYS A 540 -5.91 -10.33 37.17
C LYS A 540 -6.07 -11.85 37.19
N THR A 541 -7.12 -12.31 37.88
CA THR A 541 -7.49 -13.73 38.00
C THR A 541 -8.77 -14.07 37.22
N ASP A 542 -9.72 -13.15 37.13
CA ASP A 542 -11.07 -13.46 36.63
C ASP A 542 -11.65 -12.31 35.81
N ILE A 543 -12.30 -12.66 34.70
CA ILE A 543 -13.02 -11.76 33.78
C ILE A 543 -14.50 -12.13 33.75
N TYR A 544 -15.40 -11.15 33.89
CA TYR A 544 -16.85 -11.36 33.82
C TYR A 544 -17.53 -10.40 32.84
N ILE A 545 -18.13 -10.92 31.77
CA ILE A 545 -18.75 -10.14 30.69
C ILE A 545 -20.23 -10.52 30.53
N PRO A 546 -21.20 -9.61 30.68
CA PRO A 546 -22.61 -9.89 30.41
C PRO A 546 -22.84 -10.40 28.98
N ILE A 547 -23.59 -11.50 28.82
CA ILE A 547 -23.98 -12.06 27.52
C ILE A 547 -24.73 -11.02 26.67
N SER A 548 -25.52 -10.17 27.33
CA SER A 548 -26.24 -9.04 26.72
C SER A 548 -25.35 -8.02 26.01
N HIS A 549 -24.05 -7.91 26.34
CA HIS A 549 -23.13 -6.98 25.67
C HIS A 549 -22.81 -7.40 24.23
N PHE A 550 -22.86 -8.70 23.91
CA PHE A 550 -22.61 -9.22 22.58
C PHE A 550 -23.84 -9.00 21.69
N SER A 551 -23.74 -7.97 20.84
CA SER A 551 -24.79 -7.41 19.98
C SER A 551 -24.94 -8.20 18.68
N ILE A 552 -25.15 -9.51 18.80
CA ILE A 552 -25.37 -10.46 17.68
C ILE A 552 -26.75 -11.14 17.80
N ASN A 553 -27.17 -11.90 16.79
CA ASN A 553 -28.30 -12.82 16.94
C ASN A 553 -27.91 -14.03 17.81
N ARG A 554 -28.16 -13.92 19.12
CA ARG A 554 -27.86 -14.95 20.13
C ARG A 554 -28.68 -16.25 20.02
N ALA A 555 -29.57 -16.36 19.02
CA ALA A 555 -30.25 -17.61 18.67
C ALA A 555 -29.42 -18.54 17.75
N VAL A 556 -28.32 -18.02 17.17
CA VAL A 556 -27.50 -18.73 16.16
C VAL A 556 -26.00 -18.52 16.42
N VAL A 557 -25.54 -18.95 17.60
CA VAL A 557 -24.15 -18.78 18.06
C VAL A 557 -23.28 -19.99 17.71
N ILE A 558 -22.04 -19.74 17.28
CA ILE A 558 -20.99 -20.75 17.07
C ILE A 558 -20.24 -21.02 18.38
N GLY A 559 -19.72 -19.97 19.01
CA GLY A 559 -18.80 -20.07 20.14
C GLY A 559 -18.08 -18.75 20.43
N PHE A 560 -17.07 -18.82 21.30
CA PHE A 560 -16.25 -17.68 21.68
C PHE A 560 -14.90 -17.70 20.96
N SER A 561 -14.35 -16.52 20.68
CA SER A 561 -12.95 -16.38 20.29
C SER A 561 -12.21 -15.37 21.16
N LEU A 562 -10.93 -15.66 21.39
CA LEU A 562 -9.95 -14.85 22.09
C LEU A 562 -8.94 -14.41 21.04
N LYS A 563 -8.81 -13.11 20.78
CA LYS A 563 -8.03 -12.59 19.65
C LYS A 563 -7.52 -11.18 19.91
N GLY A 564 -6.90 -10.51 18.94
CA GLY A 564 -6.51 -9.10 19.13
C GLY A 564 -5.47 -8.95 20.25
N PHE A 565 -4.54 -9.90 20.37
CA PHE A 565 -3.54 -9.94 21.44
C PHE A 565 -2.47 -8.86 21.20
N TYR A 566 -2.56 -7.75 21.94
CA TYR A 566 -1.76 -6.55 21.71
C TYR A 566 -0.54 -6.40 22.64
N THR A 567 -0.11 -7.47 23.31
CA THR A 567 1.13 -7.50 24.10
C THR A 567 1.90 -8.81 23.91
N SER A 568 3.22 -8.78 24.14
CA SER A 568 4.08 -9.96 24.21
C SER A 568 4.03 -10.70 25.55
N THR A 569 3.19 -10.25 26.49
CA THR A 569 3.02 -10.86 27.82
C THR A 569 2.12 -12.09 27.74
N THR A 570 2.60 -13.22 28.25
CA THR A 570 1.83 -14.47 28.27
C THR A 570 0.51 -14.33 29.01
N THR A 571 -0.51 -15.00 28.48
CA THR A 571 -1.83 -15.19 29.10
C THR A 571 -2.03 -16.68 29.33
N THR A 572 -2.42 -17.11 30.53
CA THR A 572 -2.74 -18.52 30.81
C THR A 572 -4.18 -18.61 31.30
N ILE A 573 -5.03 -19.35 30.59
CA ILE A 573 -6.45 -19.49 30.90
C ILE A 573 -6.69 -20.91 31.42
N THR A 574 -7.48 -21.02 32.49
CA THR A 574 -7.79 -22.31 33.15
C THR A 574 -9.25 -22.72 32.96
N LYS A 575 -10.14 -21.75 32.70
CA LYS A 575 -11.56 -22.02 32.49
C LYS A 575 -12.29 -20.98 31.64
N ILE A 576 -13.26 -21.42 30.85
CA ILE A 576 -14.31 -20.59 30.22
C ILE A 576 -15.67 -21.23 30.55
N GLU A 577 -16.60 -20.47 31.10
CA GLU A 577 -17.95 -20.93 31.48
C GLU A 577 -18.98 -19.79 31.44
N ILE A 578 -20.27 -20.10 31.43
CA ILE A 578 -21.36 -19.11 31.62
C ILE A 578 -21.94 -19.25 33.02
N VAL A 579 -22.05 -18.13 33.76
CA VAL A 579 -22.55 -18.05 35.15
C VAL A 579 -23.64 -17.01 35.31
N LYS A 580 -24.60 -17.23 36.21
CA LYS A 580 -25.70 -16.28 36.48
C LYS A 580 -25.30 -15.07 37.33
N SER A 581 -24.12 -15.09 37.95
CA SER A 581 -23.68 -14.05 38.90
C SER A 581 -22.18 -13.86 38.97
N VAL A 582 -21.77 -12.61 39.23
CA VAL A 582 -20.39 -12.23 39.56
C VAL A 582 -20.13 -12.27 41.08
N PRO A 583 -18.87 -12.33 41.55
CA PRO A 583 -18.53 -12.23 42.97
C PRO A 583 -19.00 -10.92 43.61
N ALA A 584 -19.25 -10.94 44.93
CA ALA A 584 -19.63 -9.74 45.68
C ALA A 584 -18.51 -8.68 45.60
N GLY A 585 -18.88 -7.44 45.25
CA GLY A 585 -17.93 -6.34 45.05
C GLY A 585 -17.27 -6.29 43.67
N PHE A 586 -17.52 -7.24 42.77
CA PHE A 586 -17.04 -7.17 41.39
C PHE A 586 -17.72 -6.00 40.64
N LEU A 587 -16.94 -5.19 39.94
CA LEU A 587 -17.44 -4.08 39.11
C LEU A 587 -17.42 -4.48 37.64
N VAL A 588 -18.57 -4.41 36.97
CA VAL A 588 -18.72 -4.72 35.55
C VAL A 588 -19.01 -3.42 34.80
N PRO A 589 -18.19 -3.01 33.81
CA PRO A 589 -18.42 -1.77 33.08
C PRO A 589 -19.58 -1.86 32.11
N SER A 590 -20.12 -0.71 31.71
CA SER A 590 -20.88 -0.61 30.48
C SER A 590 -20.01 -1.01 29.27
N LYS A 591 -20.63 -1.65 28.28
CA LYS A 591 -20.03 -1.83 26.96
C LYS A 591 -19.84 -0.46 26.30
N LEU A 592 -18.65 -0.24 25.73
CA LEU A 592 -18.40 0.88 24.81
C LEU A 592 -18.94 0.52 23.41
N PRO A 593 -19.49 1.50 22.65
CA PRO A 593 -19.95 1.25 21.28
C PRO A 593 -18.86 0.61 20.41
N THR A 594 -19.25 -0.40 19.63
CA THR A 594 -18.40 -1.06 18.63
C THR A 594 -19.04 -0.90 17.26
N VAL A 595 -18.23 -0.63 16.22
CA VAL A 595 -18.75 -0.63 14.84
C VAL A 595 -19.24 -2.03 14.43
N PRO A 596 -20.31 -2.13 13.62
CA PRO A 596 -20.71 -3.39 13.00
C PRO A 596 -19.61 -3.93 12.07
N LEU A 597 -19.39 -5.25 12.17
CA LEU A 597 -18.44 -6.00 11.37
C LEU A 597 -19.17 -6.72 10.22
N VAL A 598 -18.74 -6.46 8.99
CA VAL A 598 -19.47 -6.79 7.77
C VAL A 598 -18.63 -7.68 6.87
N PHE A 599 -19.07 -8.93 6.67
CA PHE A 599 -18.42 -9.91 5.79
C PHE A 599 -19.11 -10.07 4.43
N ALA A 600 -20.34 -9.59 4.27
CA ALA A 600 -21.13 -9.78 3.06
C ALA A 600 -22.06 -8.60 2.77
N CYS A 601 -22.47 -8.47 1.52
CA CYS A 601 -23.48 -7.54 1.04
C CYS A 601 -24.86 -7.91 1.62
N THR A 602 -25.68 -6.92 2.00
CA THR A 602 -27.06 -7.15 2.48
C THR A 602 -28.06 -7.19 1.33
N ARG A 603 -27.84 -6.37 0.29
CA ARG A 603 -28.74 -6.27 -0.87
C ARG A 603 -28.84 -7.63 -1.57
N PRO A 604 -30.05 -8.18 -1.79
CA PRO A 604 -30.24 -9.39 -2.57
C PRO A 604 -29.62 -9.28 -3.97
N ASN A 605 -29.09 -10.40 -4.47
CA ASN A 605 -28.45 -10.51 -5.81
C ASN A 605 -27.29 -9.53 -6.06
N SER A 606 -26.60 -9.03 -5.03
CA SER A 606 -25.44 -8.15 -5.18
C SER A 606 -24.10 -8.88 -5.03
N PHE A 607 -23.06 -8.30 -5.64
CA PHE A 607 -21.64 -8.68 -5.50
C PHE A 607 -20.79 -7.42 -5.48
N ALA A 608 -19.79 -7.32 -4.61
CA ALA A 608 -18.97 -6.13 -4.46
C ALA A 608 -17.47 -6.47 -4.51
N PHE A 609 -16.77 -5.86 -5.46
CA PHE A 609 -15.32 -5.77 -5.43
C PHE A 609 -14.91 -4.62 -4.51
N ALA A 610 -14.27 -4.95 -3.40
CA ALA A 610 -13.51 -4.02 -2.58
C ALA A 610 -12.02 -4.33 -2.79
N ILE A 611 -11.32 -3.32 -3.30
CA ILE A 611 -9.92 -3.39 -3.73
C ILE A 611 -9.10 -2.51 -2.79
N ASP A 612 -8.01 -3.06 -2.28
CA ASP A 612 -7.22 -2.46 -1.21
C ASP A 612 -5.81 -2.06 -1.68
N ASP A 613 -5.15 -1.26 -0.86
CA ASP A 613 -3.82 -0.69 -1.10
C ASP A 613 -3.67 0.01 -2.47
N GLY A 614 -2.51 -0.15 -3.12
CA GLY A 614 -2.31 0.24 -4.50
C GLY A 614 -0.88 0.57 -4.90
N SER A 615 -0.31 -0.19 -5.83
CA SER A 615 0.90 0.23 -6.56
C SER A 615 0.53 1.23 -7.66
N PRO A 616 1.21 2.40 -7.75
CA PRO A 616 1.09 3.35 -8.86
C PRO A 616 1.25 2.69 -10.25
N GLU A 617 2.14 1.71 -10.35
CA GLU A 617 2.45 0.93 -11.56
C GLU A 617 1.20 0.21 -12.10
N TYR A 618 0.43 -0.43 -11.22
CA TYR A 618 -0.71 -1.25 -11.61
C TYR A 618 -2.05 -0.51 -11.61
N ALA A 619 -2.11 0.67 -10.99
CA ALA A 619 -3.31 1.50 -10.90
C ALA A 619 -4.07 1.61 -12.24
N GLN A 620 -3.37 1.98 -13.31
CA GLN A 620 -4.00 2.19 -14.62
C GLN A 620 -4.51 0.88 -15.25
N ARG A 621 -3.91 -0.27 -14.95
CA ARG A 621 -4.37 -1.58 -15.45
C ARG A 621 -5.64 -2.02 -14.74
N VAL A 622 -5.74 -1.81 -13.43
CA VAL A 622 -6.99 -2.02 -12.66
C VAL A 622 -8.11 -1.13 -13.20
N VAL A 623 -7.84 0.18 -13.34
CA VAL A 623 -8.75 1.18 -13.94
C VAL A 623 -9.27 0.71 -15.30
N SER A 624 -8.37 0.22 -16.16
CA SER A 624 -8.73 -0.22 -17.51
C SER A 624 -9.58 -1.50 -17.48
N SER A 625 -9.24 -2.47 -16.63
CA SER A 625 -9.97 -3.74 -16.47
C SER A 625 -11.39 -3.53 -15.93
N ILE A 626 -11.58 -2.72 -14.88
CA ILE A 626 -12.92 -2.47 -14.32
C ILE A 626 -13.80 -1.64 -15.25
N ALA A 627 -13.21 -0.72 -16.01
CA ALA A 627 -13.90 0.05 -17.04
C ALA A 627 -14.34 -0.84 -18.23
N ALA A 628 -13.44 -1.70 -18.74
CA ALA A 628 -13.76 -2.65 -19.81
C ALA A 628 -14.79 -3.70 -19.38
N ALA A 629 -14.81 -4.08 -18.10
CA ALA A 629 -15.82 -4.95 -17.52
C ALA A 629 -17.19 -4.27 -17.29
N GLY A 630 -17.25 -2.93 -17.35
CA GLY A 630 -18.46 -2.13 -17.11
C GLY A 630 -18.90 -2.04 -15.64
N ILE A 631 -18.02 -2.34 -14.68
CA ILE A 631 -18.39 -2.47 -13.26
C ILE A 631 -18.04 -1.22 -12.42
N LYS A 632 -18.69 -1.09 -11.26
CA LYS A 632 -18.27 -0.18 -10.19
C LYS A 632 -17.72 -0.99 -9.03
N VAL A 633 -16.69 -0.45 -8.39
CA VAL A 633 -15.95 -1.09 -7.29
C VAL A 633 -15.71 -0.08 -6.18
N THR A 634 -15.25 -0.57 -5.04
CA THR A 634 -14.81 0.24 -3.90
C THR A 634 -13.31 0.14 -3.75
N PHE A 635 -12.64 1.25 -3.49
CA PHE A 635 -11.21 1.28 -3.16
C PHE A 635 -11.01 1.65 -1.69
N PHE A 636 -10.29 0.84 -0.92
CA PHE A 636 -9.83 1.20 0.41
C PHE A 636 -8.39 1.70 0.29
N THR A 637 -8.20 3.01 0.37
CA THR A 637 -6.91 3.66 0.13
C THR A 637 -6.17 3.94 1.42
N VAL A 638 -4.86 3.71 1.41
CA VAL A 638 -3.96 4.13 2.49
C VAL A 638 -3.71 5.64 2.36
N GLY A 639 -3.73 6.37 3.48
CA GLY A 639 -3.72 7.83 3.48
C GLY A 639 -2.39 8.49 3.07
N ALA A 640 -1.25 7.96 3.50
CA ALA A 640 0.06 8.56 3.21
C ALA A 640 0.42 8.55 1.71
N PRO A 641 0.27 7.45 0.94
CA PRO A 641 0.50 7.44 -0.51
C PRO A 641 -0.36 8.42 -1.32
N LEU A 642 -1.49 8.91 -0.79
CA LEU A 642 -2.27 9.96 -1.45
C LEU A 642 -1.58 11.33 -1.39
N LEU A 643 -0.82 11.60 -0.32
CA LEU A 643 -0.21 12.90 -0.06
C LEU A 643 1.13 13.09 -0.78
N ASP A 644 1.84 12.00 -1.06
CA ASP A 644 2.98 12.05 -1.98
C ASP A 644 2.50 12.25 -3.42
N ALA A 645 3.08 13.24 -4.09
CA ALA A 645 2.80 13.54 -5.48
C ALA A 645 3.46 12.55 -6.46
N SER A 646 4.51 11.83 -6.04
CA SER A 646 5.22 10.87 -6.90
C SER A 646 4.34 9.67 -7.28
N THR A 647 3.48 9.22 -6.36
CA THR A 647 2.59 8.07 -6.54
C THR A 647 1.49 8.31 -7.59
N ASN A 648 1.17 9.58 -7.89
CA ASN A 648 0.04 10.01 -8.71
C ASN A 648 -1.36 9.49 -8.22
N LEU A 649 -1.45 8.78 -7.08
CA LEU A 649 -2.67 8.07 -6.64
C LEU A 649 -3.83 9.03 -6.37
N THR A 650 -3.54 10.25 -5.88
CA THR A 650 -4.54 11.33 -5.75
C THR A 650 -5.28 11.61 -7.07
N ASN A 651 -4.61 11.54 -8.22
CA ASN A 651 -5.25 11.78 -9.52
C ASN A 651 -5.99 10.54 -10.04
N VAL A 652 -5.46 9.34 -9.81
CA VAL A 652 -6.14 8.06 -10.07
C VAL A 652 -7.49 8.03 -9.34
N TYR A 653 -7.48 8.22 -8.02
CA TYR A 653 -8.68 8.15 -7.20
C TYR A 653 -9.66 9.29 -7.47
N LYS A 654 -9.20 10.51 -7.80
CA LYS A 654 -10.07 11.58 -8.33
C LYS A 654 -10.79 11.18 -9.61
N ASN A 655 -10.13 10.44 -10.50
CA ASN A 655 -10.75 9.98 -11.74
C ASN A 655 -11.68 8.78 -11.50
N MET A 656 -11.39 7.92 -10.51
CA MET A 656 -12.30 6.85 -10.08
C MET A 656 -13.58 7.37 -9.43
N LEU A 657 -13.49 8.40 -8.58
CA LEU A 657 -14.66 9.10 -8.03
C LEU A 657 -15.52 9.72 -9.14
N LYS A 658 -14.91 10.43 -10.11
CA LYS A 658 -15.63 10.96 -11.29
C LYS A 658 -16.28 9.85 -12.14
N ALA A 659 -15.64 8.69 -12.24
CA ALA A 659 -16.17 7.52 -12.93
C ALA A 659 -17.23 6.75 -12.11
N GLY A 660 -17.60 7.23 -10.91
CA GLY A 660 -18.67 6.67 -10.08
C GLY A 660 -18.27 5.47 -9.22
N HIS A 661 -16.97 5.27 -8.99
CA HIS A 661 -16.45 4.29 -8.03
C HIS A 661 -16.39 4.92 -6.63
N GLN A 662 -16.33 4.08 -5.59
CA GLN A 662 -16.28 4.52 -4.19
C GLN A 662 -14.84 4.50 -3.71
N VAL A 663 -14.48 5.45 -2.83
CA VAL A 663 -13.21 5.44 -2.10
C VAL A 663 -13.49 5.50 -0.59
N ALA A 664 -12.75 4.73 0.18
CA ALA A 664 -12.95 4.46 1.60
C ALA A 664 -11.60 4.39 2.35
N TYR A 665 -11.65 4.38 3.68
CA TYR A 665 -10.49 4.53 4.56
C TYR A 665 -9.76 3.20 4.82
N HIS A 666 -8.43 3.20 4.74
CA HIS A 666 -7.58 2.04 5.00
C HIS A 666 -6.43 2.31 5.99
N SER A 667 -6.57 3.34 6.84
CA SER A 667 -5.54 3.89 7.74
C SER A 667 -4.43 4.66 7.01
N TYR A 668 -3.53 5.30 7.76
CA TYR A 668 -2.63 6.29 7.19
C TYR A 668 -1.32 5.70 6.70
N THR A 669 -0.67 4.77 7.42
CA THR A 669 0.53 4.05 6.95
C THR A 669 0.38 2.54 6.84
N HIS A 670 -0.87 2.03 6.85
CA HIS A 670 -1.18 0.60 6.79
C HIS A 670 -0.56 -0.26 7.93
N PRO A 671 -0.61 0.13 9.23
CA PRO A 671 -0.20 -0.74 10.33
C PRO A 671 -1.33 -1.68 10.78
N PRO A 672 -1.06 -2.89 11.33
CA PRO A 672 -2.11 -3.71 11.94
C PRO A 672 -2.65 -3.06 13.23
N LEU A 673 -3.76 -2.32 13.14
CA LEU A 673 -4.18 -1.34 14.16
C LEU A 673 -4.53 -1.97 15.51
N GLU A 674 -5.20 -3.13 15.54
CA GLU A 674 -5.49 -3.79 16.82
C GLU A 674 -4.21 -4.26 17.54
N GLY A 675 -3.07 -4.32 16.85
CA GLY A 675 -1.74 -4.54 17.45
C GLY A 675 -0.99 -3.26 17.85
N LEU A 676 -1.59 -2.06 17.80
CA LEU A 676 -0.90 -0.81 18.18
C LEU A 676 -0.76 -0.67 19.72
N PRO A 677 0.33 -0.05 20.22
CA PRO A 677 0.66 -0.05 21.65
C PRO A 677 -0.31 0.81 22.48
N SER A 678 -1.00 1.78 21.89
CA SER A 678 -1.92 2.69 22.59
C SER A 678 -3.15 2.99 21.75
N LEU A 679 -4.23 3.43 22.41
CA LEU A 679 -5.42 3.94 21.73
C LEU A 679 -5.13 5.21 20.93
N ALA A 680 -4.18 6.04 21.38
CA ALA A 680 -3.77 7.25 20.67
C ALA A 680 -3.10 6.94 19.32
N ALA A 681 -2.34 5.84 19.22
CA ALA A 681 -1.79 5.40 17.93
C ALA A 681 -2.90 4.94 16.97
N ILE A 682 -3.90 4.19 17.47
CA ILE A 682 -5.09 3.80 16.68
C ILE A 682 -5.86 5.04 16.22
N ASP A 683 -6.09 6.01 17.12
CA ASP A 683 -6.73 7.29 16.78
C ASP A 683 -5.93 8.07 15.74
N TRP A 684 -4.60 8.10 15.87
CA TRP A 684 -3.73 8.86 14.97
C TRP A 684 -3.83 8.33 13.54
N GLU A 685 -3.73 7.01 13.35
CA GLU A 685 -3.87 6.36 12.05
C GLU A 685 -5.24 6.63 11.39
N ILE A 686 -6.32 6.55 12.16
CA ILE A 686 -7.68 6.83 11.66
C ILE A 686 -7.82 8.32 11.29
N ASN A 687 -7.35 9.24 12.13
CA ASN A 687 -7.51 10.67 11.92
C ASN A 687 -6.63 11.22 10.80
N GLN A 688 -5.40 10.73 10.63
CA GLN A 688 -4.55 11.15 9.50
C GLN A 688 -5.07 10.63 8.16
N ASP A 689 -5.67 9.43 8.10
CA ASP A 689 -6.30 8.93 6.88
C ASP A 689 -7.53 9.78 6.48
N ILE A 690 -8.42 10.07 7.45
CA ILE A 690 -9.54 11.01 7.26
C ILE A 690 -9.03 12.36 6.74
N ALA A 691 -7.97 12.91 7.35
CA ALA A 691 -7.37 14.18 6.94
C ALA A 691 -6.74 14.11 5.53
N ALA A 692 -6.06 13.01 5.20
CA ALA A 692 -5.43 12.80 3.90
C ALA A 692 -6.47 12.67 2.79
N VAL A 693 -7.46 11.79 2.94
CA VAL A 693 -8.56 11.58 1.98
C VAL A 693 -9.37 12.87 1.80
N SER A 694 -9.70 13.58 2.89
CA SER A 694 -10.41 14.86 2.81
C SER A 694 -9.60 15.93 2.07
N LYS A 695 -8.32 16.13 2.43
CA LYS A 695 -7.41 17.11 1.80
C LYS A 695 -7.12 16.80 0.33
N THR A 696 -6.99 15.53 -0.03
CA THR A 696 -6.59 15.12 -1.38
C THR A 696 -7.78 14.94 -2.30
N LEU A 697 -8.80 14.17 -1.91
CA LEU A 697 -9.92 13.76 -2.74
C LEU A 697 -11.19 14.61 -2.54
N GLY A 698 -11.32 15.31 -1.40
CA GLY A 698 -12.46 16.18 -1.10
C GLY A 698 -13.72 15.44 -0.65
N ILE A 699 -13.56 14.22 -0.10
CA ILE A 699 -14.66 13.36 0.35
C ILE A 699 -14.56 12.99 1.83
N THR A 700 -15.61 12.38 2.36
CA THR A 700 -15.63 11.66 3.64
C THR A 700 -16.31 10.31 3.45
N SER A 701 -15.86 9.27 4.15
CA SER A 701 -16.47 7.94 4.13
C SER A 701 -17.02 7.54 5.51
N LYS A 702 -17.97 6.60 5.53
CA LYS A 702 -18.36 5.82 6.73
C LYS A 702 -17.67 4.45 6.76
N TYR A 703 -16.99 4.08 5.68
CA TYR A 703 -16.45 2.74 5.46
C TYR A 703 -14.95 2.72 5.77
N PHE A 704 -14.56 1.77 6.60
CA PHE A 704 -13.18 1.51 6.98
C PHE A 704 -12.90 0.01 6.88
N ARG A 705 -11.75 -0.36 6.31
CA ARG A 705 -11.21 -1.73 6.35
C ARG A 705 -9.86 -1.69 7.07
N PRO A 706 -9.59 -2.57 8.04
CA PRO A 706 -8.27 -2.62 8.67
C PRO A 706 -7.20 -3.17 7.70
N PRO A 707 -5.99 -2.61 7.73
CA PRO A 707 -4.78 -3.32 7.33
C PRO A 707 -4.71 -4.74 7.90
N PHE A 708 -4.28 -5.69 7.06
CA PHE A 708 -4.12 -7.11 7.40
C PHE A 708 -5.38 -7.80 7.95
N GLY A 709 -6.59 -7.23 7.78
CA GLY A 709 -7.81 -7.76 8.40
C GLY A 709 -7.91 -7.57 9.92
N THR A 710 -6.87 -7.04 10.58
CA THR A 710 -6.74 -7.08 12.04
C THR A 710 -7.90 -6.41 12.77
N GLU A 711 -8.67 -7.24 13.47
CA GLU A 711 -9.90 -6.83 14.16
C GLU A 711 -9.84 -7.17 15.65
N GLY A 712 -10.29 -6.21 16.45
CA GLY A 712 -10.63 -6.42 17.84
C GLY A 712 -11.45 -5.26 18.40
N ALA A 713 -11.62 -5.30 19.72
CA ALA A 713 -12.51 -4.37 20.39
C ALA A 713 -11.96 -2.93 20.42
N ARG A 714 -10.63 -2.73 20.45
CA ARG A 714 -10.05 -1.39 20.57
C ARG A 714 -10.24 -0.61 19.27
N ILE A 715 -9.83 -1.17 18.14
CA ILE A 715 -10.04 -0.53 16.82
C ILE A 715 -11.54 -0.27 16.57
N ARG A 716 -12.42 -1.23 16.90
CA ARG A 716 -13.86 -1.07 16.69
C ARG A 716 -14.51 -0.02 17.58
N GLN A 717 -13.97 0.24 18.76
CA GLN A 717 -14.39 1.35 19.63
C GLN A 717 -13.85 2.70 19.14
N ARG A 718 -12.60 2.77 18.67
CA ARG A 718 -12.02 4.03 18.14
C ARG A 718 -12.72 4.48 16.86
N LEU A 719 -13.04 3.55 15.96
CA LEU A 719 -13.85 3.85 14.76
C LEU A 719 -15.26 4.34 15.12
N ALA A 720 -15.93 3.71 16.10
CA ALA A 720 -17.27 4.12 16.53
C ALA A 720 -17.29 5.51 17.20
N ALA A 721 -16.19 5.89 17.88
CA ALA A 721 -16.03 7.21 18.48
C ALA A 721 -15.64 8.31 17.47
N THR A 722 -14.87 7.96 16.44
CA THR A 722 -14.29 8.93 15.48
C THR A 722 -15.16 9.15 14.25
N ILE A 723 -15.86 8.12 13.76
CA ILE A 723 -16.64 8.16 12.51
C ILE A 723 -18.10 7.74 12.81
N PRO A 724 -19.05 8.69 12.90
CA PRO A 724 -20.46 8.37 13.14
C PRO A 724 -21.06 7.44 12.09
N GLY A 725 -21.76 6.39 12.55
CA GLY A 725 -22.42 5.41 11.67
C GLY A 725 -21.48 4.46 10.91
N SER A 726 -20.20 4.41 11.28
CA SER A 726 -19.17 3.68 10.53
C SER A 726 -19.37 2.16 10.47
N LYS A 727 -18.79 1.56 9.42
CA LYS A 727 -18.84 0.14 9.09
C LYS A 727 -17.43 -0.42 8.96
N PHE A 728 -17.19 -1.56 9.59
CA PHE A 728 -15.93 -2.30 9.49
C PHE A 728 -16.07 -3.36 8.41
N ILE A 729 -15.38 -3.18 7.29
CA ILE A 729 -15.58 -3.96 6.07
C ILE A 729 -14.52 -5.06 5.95
N ALA A 730 -14.91 -6.28 6.27
CA ALA A 730 -14.13 -7.49 6.00
C ALA A 730 -14.51 -8.05 4.61
N TRP A 731 -14.50 -9.37 4.41
CA TRP A 731 -14.72 -10.03 3.13
C TRP A 731 -15.32 -11.45 3.28
N SER A 732 -16.03 -11.91 2.27
CA SER A 732 -16.54 -13.29 2.14
C SER A 732 -15.96 -14.02 0.92
N VAL A 733 -15.00 -13.39 0.23
CA VAL A 733 -14.20 -13.93 -0.86
C VAL A 733 -12.79 -13.35 -0.75
N ASP A 734 -11.78 -14.18 -0.49
CA ASP A 734 -10.36 -13.77 -0.51
C ASP A 734 -9.65 -14.36 -1.75
N VAL A 735 -8.97 -13.51 -2.52
CA VAL A 735 -8.08 -13.98 -3.60
C VAL A 735 -6.79 -14.62 -3.06
N GLN A 736 -6.39 -14.31 -1.82
CA GLN A 736 -5.13 -14.72 -1.20
C GLN A 736 -3.90 -14.36 -2.06
N ASP A 737 -3.94 -13.18 -2.67
CA ASP A 737 -2.83 -12.60 -3.43
C ASP A 737 -1.60 -12.38 -2.55
N TRP A 738 -1.80 -11.89 -1.33
CA TRP A 738 -0.80 -11.76 -0.27
C TRP A 738 -0.03 -13.07 0.02
N LEU A 739 -0.64 -14.23 -0.26
CA LEU A 739 -0.03 -15.56 -0.07
C LEU A 739 0.51 -16.16 -1.38
N TRP A 740 -0.15 -15.95 -2.51
CA TRP A 740 0.13 -16.68 -3.76
C TRP A 740 0.73 -15.84 -4.89
N ALA A 741 0.54 -14.52 -4.92
CA ALA A 741 0.79 -13.70 -6.11
C ALA A 741 2.26 -13.64 -6.56
N ALA A 742 3.19 -13.73 -5.60
CA ALA A 742 4.64 -13.79 -5.83
C ALA A 742 5.23 -15.22 -5.81
N THR A 743 4.37 -16.25 -5.75
CA THR A 743 4.81 -17.66 -5.74
C THR A 743 4.98 -18.23 -7.16
N ASN A 744 5.47 -19.47 -7.25
CA ASN A 744 5.47 -20.25 -8.49
C ASN A 744 4.10 -20.86 -8.85
N THR A 745 3.05 -20.60 -8.06
CA THR A 745 1.66 -21.06 -8.28
C THR A 745 0.65 -19.92 -8.08
N PRO A 746 0.80 -18.77 -8.77
CA PRO A 746 -0.06 -17.61 -8.55
C PRO A 746 -1.51 -17.86 -9.00
N GLU A 747 -1.76 -18.84 -9.87
CA GLU A 747 -3.09 -19.24 -10.34
C GLU A 747 -4.01 -19.76 -9.24
N LYS A 748 -3.48 -20.15 -8.07
CA LYS A 748 -4.28 -20.52 -6.89
C LYS A 748 -5.25 -19.42 -6.46
N GLN A 749 -4.95 -18.14 -6.75
CA GLN A 749 -5.87 -17.03 -6.51
C GLN A 749 -7.24 -17.25 -7.18
N LEU A 750 -7.26 -17.83 -8.39
CA LEU A 750 -8.49 -18.15 -9.11
C LEU A 750 -9.26 -19.29 -8.42
N THR A 751 -8.55 -20.30 -7.92
CA THR A 751 -9.13 -21.44 -7.20
C THR A 751 -9.76 -21.01 -5.88
N ASN A 752 -9.08 -20.16 -5.11
CA ASN A 752 -9.57 -19.64 -3.83
C ASN A 752 -10.81 -18.74 -4.05
N PHE A 753 -10.71 -17.80 -4.99
CA PHE A 753 -11.83 -16.93 -5.37
C PHE A 753 -13.05 -17.75 -5.82
N GLN A 754 -12.87 -18.77 -6.66
CA GLN A 754 -13.96 -19.65 -7.09
C GLN A 754 -14.57 -20.40 -5.89
N ALA A 755 -13.75 -20.97 -4.99
CA ALA A 755 -14.24 -21.72 -3.85
C ALA A 755 -15.10 -20.87 -2.90
N ASP A 756 -14.67 -19.65 -2.55
CA ASP A 756 -15.47 -18.75 -1.71
C ASP A 756 -16.74 -18.24 -2.41
N VAL A 757 -16.70 -18.04 -3.73
CA VAL A 757 -17.87 -17.70 -4.55
C VAL A 757 -18.88 -18.86 -4.59
N ASP A 758 -18.42 -20.10 -4.71
CA ASP A 758 -19.25 -21.30 -4.71
C ASP A 758 -19.92 -21.56 -3.34
N LYS A 759 -19.23 -21.21 -2.24
CA LYS A 759 -19.81 -21.12 -0.88
C LYS A 759 -20.84 -20.00 -0.73
N GLY A 760 -21.07 -19.18 -1.75
CA GLY A 760 -22.08 -18.12 -1.78
C GLY A 760 -21.54 -16.71 -1.53
N GLY A 761 -20.24 -16.54 -1.29
CA GLY A 761 -19.58 -15.27 -0.97
C GLY A 761 -19.88 -14.16 -1.98
N ASN A 762 -19.83 -12.90 -1.51
CA ASN A 762 -20.21 -11.75 -2.35
C ASN A 762 -19.47 -10.43 -2.09
N LEU A 763 -18.57 -10.38 -1.11
CA LEU A 763 -17.75 -9.21 -0.79
C LEU A 763 -16.28 -9.59 -0.88
N VAL A 764 -15.58 -9.08 -1.88
CA VAL A 764 -14.19 -9.45 -2.19
C VAL A 764 -13.19 -8.66 -1.34
N VAL A 765 -12.04 -9.26 -1.03
CA VAL A 765 -10.77 -8.56 -0.81
C VAL A 765 -9.80 -8.92 -1.93
N MET A 766 -9.05 -7.93 -2.41
CA MET A 766 -7.91 -8.09 -3.31
C MET A 766 -7.09 -6.80 -3.32
N HIS A 767 -5.81 -6.89 -3.63
CA HIS A 767 -4.87 -5.77 -3.62
C HIS A 767 -4.28 -5.59 -5.03
N TYR A 768 -3.97 -4.35 -5.43
CA TYR A 768 -3.26 -4.10 -6.70
C TYR A 768 -1.77 -3.83 -6.50
N LEU A 769 -1.13 -4.80 -5.82
CA LEU A 769 0.28 -4.80 -5.46
C LEU A 769 1.14 -5.73 -6.33
N PHE A 770 0.51 -6.60 -7.13
CA PHE A 770 1.21 -7.64 -7.89
C PHE A 770 0.70 -7.77 -9.33
N GLU A 771 1.63 -7.90 -10.28
CA GLU A 771 1.36 -8.15 -11.69
C GLU A 771 0.38 -9.32 -11.93
N SER A 772 0.56 -10.44 -11.22
CA SER A 772 -0.27 -11.65 -11.38
C SER A 772 -1.73 -11.42 -10.98
N THR A 773 -1.97 -10.81 -9.82
CA THR A 773 -3.32 -10.46 -9.32
C THR A 773 -4.05 -9.50 -10.25
N VAL A 774 -3.32 -8.49 -10.76
CA VAL A 774 -3.86 -7.49 -11.70
C VAL A 774 -4.17 -8.11 -13.06
N SER A 775 -3.36 -9.09 -13.49
CA SER A 775 -3.62 -9.93 -14.67
C SER A 775 -4.82 -10.88 -14.50
N TYR A 776 -5.11 -11.35 -13.28
CA TYR A 776 -6.26 -12.22 -12.99
C TYR A 776 -7.58 -11.48 -12.72
N LEU A 777 -7.55 -10.17 -12.48
CA LEU A 777 -8.76 -9.35 -12.26
C LEU A 777 -9.89 -9.58 -13.30
N PRO A 778 -9.63 -9.63 -14.63
CA PRO A 778 -10.68 -9.95 -15.61
C PRO A 778 -11.31 -11.33 -15.42
N GLN A 779 -10.56 -12.30 -14.89
CA GLN A 779 -11.06 -13.65 -14.60
C GLN A 779 -11.84 -13.72 -13.30
N PHE A 780 -11.43 -13.02 -12.23
CA PHE A 780 -12.24 -12.86 -11.01
C PHE A 780 -13.61 -12.24 -11.35
N ILE A 781 -13.62 -11.19 -12.17
CA ILE A 781 -14.84 -10.53 -12.65
C ILE A 781 -15.73 -11.49 -13.45
N GLU A 782 -15.16 -12.35 -14.28
CA GLU A 782 -15.93 -13.33 -15.06
C GLU A 782 -16.46 -14.50 -14.21
N ILE A 783 -15.74 -14.92 -13.17
CA ILE A 783 -16.26 -15.85 -12.16
C ILE A 783 -17.44 -15.21 -11.41
N ALA A 784 -17.28 -13.97 -10.93
CA ALA A 784 -18.35 -13.23 -10.27
C ALA A 784 -19.58 -13.05 -11.18
N ARG A 785 -19.39 -12.71 -12.46
CA ARG A 785 -20.46 -12.55 -13.46
C ARG A 785 -21.30 -13.83 -13.65
N LYS A 786 -20.69 -15.01 -13.59
CA LYS A 786 -21.38 -16.31 -13.74
C LYS A 786 -22.37 -16.62 -12.60
N THR A 787 -22.24 -15.96 -11.44
CA THR A 787 -23.20 -16.09 -10.34
C THR A 787 -24.57 -15.46 -10.65
N GLY A 788 -24.67 -14.61 -11.68
CA GLY A 788 -25.85 -13.81 -11.98
C GLY A 788 -26.08 -12.63 -11.02
N LYS A 789 -25.23 -12.44 -10.00
CA LYS A 789 -25.28 -11.29 -9.08
C LYS A 789 -24.87 -10.00 -9.82
N GLN A 790 -25.53 -8.88 -9.52
CA GLN A 790 -25.18 -7.55 -10.01
C GLN A 790 -23.91 -7.06 -9.29
N MET A 791 -22.87 -6.75 -10.06
CA MET A 791 -21.63 -6.17 -9.54
C MET A 791 -21.81 -4.67 -9.26
N MET A 792 -21.53 -4.25 -8.03
CA MET A 792 -21.74 -2.90 -7.52
C MET A 792 -20.74 -2.54 -6.41
N ARG A 793 -20.89 -1.36 -5.81
CA ARG A 793 -20.03 -0.85 -4.73
C ARG A 793 -20.49 -1.28 -3.33
N VAL A 794 -19.64 -1.07 -2.32
CA VAL A 794 -19.91 -1.44 -0.92
C VAL A 794 -21.04 -0.61 -0.31
N ASP A 795 -21.13 0.69 -0.63
CA ASP A 795 -22.26 1.53 -0.20
C ASP A 795 -23.60 1.06 -0.79
N GLN A 796 -23.62 0.74 -2.08
CA GLN A 796 -24.80 0.23 -2.79
C GLN A 796 -25.23 -1.16 -2.33
N CYS A 797 -24.27 -2.06 -2.06
CA CYS A 797 -24.54 -3.45 -1.66
C CYS A 797 -24.91 -3.59 -0.17
N LEU A 798 -24.61 -2.59 0.66
CA LEU A 798 -25.01 -2.46 2.06
C LEU A 798 -26.19 -1.47 2.26
N GLU A 799 -26.80 -1.03 1.16
CA GLU A 799 -28.06 -0.30 1.13
C GLU A 799 -28.03 1.02 1.93
N ASP A 800 -26.88 1.72 1.92
CA ASP A 800 -26.75 3.02 2.56
C ASP A 800 -27.64 4.05 1.85
N PRO A 801 -28.49 4.81 2.58
CA PRO A 801 -29.38 5.81 1.99
C PRO A 801 -28.64 6.96 1.28
N ASP A 802 -27.36 7.18 1.58
CA ASP A 802 -26.53 8.20 0.90
C ASP A 802 -25.85 7.66 -0.38
N ALA A 803 -25.98 6.36 -0.68
CA ALA A 803 -25.40 5.77 -1.89
C ALA A 803 -26.17 6.22 -3.16
N PRO A 804 -25.48 6.73 -4.20
CA PRO A 804 -26.16 7.08 -5.46
C PRO A 804 -26.76 5.84 -6.15
N PRO A 805 -27.79 6.02 -7.01
CA PRO A 805 -28.52 4.94 -7.68
C PRO A 805 -27.65 3.91 -8.41
N LEU A 806 -28.23 2.71 -8.59
CA LEU A 806 -27.66 1.59 -9.35
C LEU A 806 -27.59 1.90 -10.86
#